data_AF-A0A291GEM5-F1
#
_entry.id   AF-A0A291GEM5-F1
#
_cell.length_a   1.000
_cell.length_b   1.000
_cell.length_c   1.000
_cell.angle_alpha   90.00
_cell.angle_beta   90.00
_cell.angle_gamma   90.00
#
_symmetry.space_group_name_H-M   'P 1'
#
loop_
_entity.id
_entity.type
_entity.pdbx_description
1 polymer ?
#
loop_
_entity_poly.entity_id
_entity_poly.type
_entity_poly.pdbx_seq_one_letter_code
_entity_poly.pdbx_strand_id
1 'polypeptide(L)'
;MMAKTPKDTAAKGADLKELVKQLAKEQRQRMEWEQAYHEIAQSSSFRIGHTLALSLRSFRGALALPLRLARELRTSLARRAAGNAVKTPRPRYASAPVSYVNLGGETDWIELPVKPGERVCIEGRLWLKTPNSATQKVALFTVQFVTESGHALKFDPSNNLAWLAKQQLAQGYVLQQEQPVCFAQDLIAPQRAVRMRIGLVGWEAKNGFARLKVLRDAACVPASRGLLALGNAAPFLPHAHLSPEERERLPKLITVTDEFTAECLAPDTRSVRIGKKSWQEDFRDNRDAFAFFAESAWRGNDGAWNYAMTKPEKWGKELSELIEACKGDGIPTLFWNKEDPVNFETFIDTARQFDHVFTTDVGCVPAYEAHVGRGHAHVMMFAAQSSLHNPIRRKDRQNRVAFTGSWRGIKYPKRAEWLNLLLSPAQERGVLDIYDRFSDEKENPDLIFPAKFQPALRGGLPYPKLVERVYKTYDAFVNVNSVEGSDTMLARRVFEIMGCGAPVMSSYSPAMEKVFGDLVLMPSTEQEAGEMTDRLLGDALYRATLATKGVRLIHSKHTYRHRLQEMSEKIGKPFVAQPARKVSILCSSKRPQFLEAVGRQIRAQTYTDTETIFVMHRDDMSEEQAARALHGVRNLKILRTSEEKFLAHALNDAMQIAEGDTFAKWDDDDLYGPNYIFDSVLGFDYAPRTALIGKNSYFTYLEQRDKTYLRFPGRDNQMTNLVHGGTLIWDRKKTEGLSFAAQRQGTDTAFLQMLQERDLPILSTNIFNFVHMRYADIAQHTWKIRDEDYLNGKTNLICDGLPGARAYV
;
A
#
# COMPACT_ATOMS: atom_id res chain seq x y z
N MET A 1 -28.15 8.99 85.73
CA MET A 1 -28.92 10.20 85.41
C MET A 1 -28.15 11.01 84.36
N MET A 2 -28.90 11.49 83.37
CA MET A 2 -28.56 12.50 82.35
C MET A 2 -27.70 12.08 81.14
N ALA A 3 -28.42 12.11 80.02
CA ALA A 3 -28.04 12.04 78.63
C ALA A 3 -27.08 13.15 78.15
N LYS A 4 -26.29 12.84 77.12
CA LYS A 4 -25.95 13.72 75.99
C LYS A 4 -25.97 12.87 74.70
N THR A 5 -27.12 12.82 74.04
CA THR A 5 -27.50 13.50 72.77
C THR A 5 -26.89 12.93 71.47
N PRO A 6 -27.73 12.63 70.46
CA PRO A 6 -27.35 11.98 69.21
C PRO A 6 -26.95 13.01 68.14
N LYS A 7 -25.66 13.22 67.92
CA LYS A 7 -25.17 13.91 66.70
C LYS A 7 -24.01 13.21 65.97
N ASP A 8 -23.42 12.15 66.55
CA ASP A 8 -22.31 11.41 65.92
C ASP A 8 -22.70 10.13 65.18
N THR A 9 -23.99 9.76 65.16
CA THR A 9 -24.47 8.55 64.48
C THR A 9 -24.96 8.75 63.04
N ALA A 10 -25.10 10.00 62.56
CA ALA A 10 -25.47 10.27 61.18
C ALA A 10 -24.27 10.27 60.21
N ALA A 11 -23.07 10.62 60.68
CA ALA A 11 -21.86 10.64 59.85
C ALA A 11 -21.24 9.24 59.61
N LYS A 12 -21.44 8.29 60.53
CA LYS A 12 -20.93 6.91 60.40
C LYS A 12 -21.80 5.98 59.54
N GLY A 13 -23.07 6.33 59.30
CA GLY A 13 -23.99 5.53 58.49
C GLY A 13 -23.87 5.77 56.97
N ALA A 14 -23.42 6.97 56.56
CA ALA A 14 -23.17 7.28 55.16
C ALA A 14 -21.87 6.63 54.66
N ASP A 15 -20.82 6.66 55.48
CA ASP A 15 -19.49 6.13 55.14
C ASP A 15 -19.49 4.59 55.01
N LEU A 16 -20.25 3.88 55.86
CA LEU A 16 -20.35 2.43 55.79
C LEU A 16 -21.12 1.94 54.54
N LYS A 17 -22.13 2.69 54.08
CA LYS A 17 -22.86 2.37 52.85
C LYS A 17 -22.02 2.62 51.60
N GLU A 18 -21.21 3.66 51.60
CA GLU A 18 -20.24 3.96 50.53
C GLU A 18 -19.17 2.85 50.47
N LEU A 19 -18.63 2.46 51.62
CA LEU A 19 -17.60 1.42 51.73
C LEU A 19 -18.13 0.03 51.30
N VAL A 20 -19.36 -0.32 51.66
CA VAL A 20 -20.00 -1.58 51.23
C VAL A 20 -20.29 -1.58 49.73
N LYS A 21 -20.69 -0.44 49.14
CA LYS A 21 -20.82 -0.31 47.68
C LYS A 21 -19.48 -0.44 46.97
N GLN A 22 -18.42 0.11 47.55
CA GLN A 22 -17.07 0.08 46.99
C GLN A 22 -16.49 -1.34 47.04
N LEU A 23 -16.64 -2.05 48.16
CA LEU A 23 -16.25 -3.46 48.32
C LEU A 23 -17.04 -4.40 47.41
N ALA A 24 -18.35 -4.16 47.23
CA ALA A 24 -19.17 -4.94 46.30
C ALA A 24 -18.77 -4.70 44.83
N LYS A 25 -18.38 -3.46 44.48
CA LYS A 25 -17.86 -3.12 43.14
C LYS A 25 -16.50 -3.78 42.89
N GLU A 26 -15.61 -3.80 43.88
CA GLU A 26 -14.31 -4.47 43.81
C GLU A 26 -14.45 -6.00 43.71
N GLN A 27 -15.37 -6.62 44.47
CA GLN A 27 -15.64 -8.06 44.33
C GLN A 27 -16.23 -8.42 42.96
N ARG A 28 -17.11 -7.59 42.41
CA ARG A 28 -17.69 -7.82 41.08
C ARG A 28 -16.63 -7.68 39.98
N GLN A 29 -15.77 -6.68 40.06
CA GLN A 29 -14.63 -6.52 39.15
C GLN A 29 -13.60 -7.65 39.27
N ARG A 30 -13.39 -8.18 40.48
CA ARG A 30 -12.51 -9.32 40.72
C ARG A 30 -13.06 -10.61 40.12
N MET A 31 -14.37 -10.86 40.23
CA MET A 31 -15.04 -11.99 39.56
C MET A 31 -15.00 -11.85 38.03
N GLU A 32 -15.24 -10.66 37.48
CA GLU A 32 -15.12 -10.38 36.04
C GLU A 32 -13.69 -10.62 35.52
N TRP A 33 -12.67 -10.29 36.33
CA TRP A 33 -11.27 -10.56 36.04
C TRP A 33 -10.90 -12.03 36.07
N GLU A 34 -11.34 -12.77 37.09
CA GLU A 34 -11.09 -14.21 37.21
C GLU A 34 -11.78 -14.99 36.09
N GLN A 35 -12.96 -14.55 35.67
CA GLN A 35 -13.70 -15.12 34.56
C GLN A 35 -13.01 -14.83 33.21
N ALA A 36 -12.59 -13.59 32.95
CA ALA A 36 -11.82 -13.22 31.76
C ALA A 36 -10.45 -13.94 31.69
N TYR A 37 -9.79 -14.12 32.83
CA TYR A 37 -8.52 -14.86 32.91
C TYR A 37 -8.72 -16.36 32.66
N HIS A 38 -9.79 -16.95 33.20
CA HIS A 38 -10.13 -18.34 32.93
C HIS A 38 -10.46 -18.56 31.44
N GLU A 39 -11.11 -17.60 30.79
CA GLU A 39 -11.40 -17.62 29.35
C GLU A 39 -10.13 -17.49 28.49
N ILE A 40 -9.15 -16.67 28.89
CA ILE A 40 -7.86 -16.51 28.19
C ILE A 40 -6.97 -17.74 28.35
N ALA A 41 -6.86 -18.30 29.55
CA ALA A 41 -6.09 -19.52 29.81
C ALA A 41 -6.71 -20.75 29.10
N GLN A 42 -8.02 -20.73 28.91
CA GLN A 42 -8.73 -21.72 28.09
C GLN A 42 -8.77 -21.36 26.59
N SER A 43 -8.18 -20.25 26.16
CA SER A 43 -8.14 -19.89 24.74
C SER A 43 -7.24 -20.84 23.95
N SER A 44 -7.70 -21.19 22.75
CA SER A 44 -6.99 -22.08 21.82
C SER A 44 -5.57 -21.58 21.52
N SER A 45 -5.43 -20.27 21.35
CA SER A 45 -4.18 -19.61 21.00
C SER A 45 -3.14 -19.73 22.13
N PHE A 46 -3.57 -19.58 23.39
CA PHE A 46 -2.70 -19.71 24.55
C PHE A 46 -2.21 -21.15 24.73
N ARG A 47 -3.10 -22.15 24.60
CA ARG A 47 -2.74 -23.57 24.73
C ARG A 47 -1.84 -24.07 23.61
N ILE A 48 -2.04 -23.59 22.38
CA ILE A 48 -1.18 -23.91 21.24
C ILE A 48 0.21 -23.30 21.44
N GLY A 49 0.29 -22.02 21.82
CA GLY A 49 1.58 -21.35 22.11
C GLY A 49 2.34 -22.01 23.26
N HIS A 50 1.63 -22.38 24.33
CA HIS A 50 2.19 -23.10 25.47
C HIS A 50 2.69 -24.51 25.10
N THR A 51 1.94 -25.24 24.28
CA THR A 51 2.31 -26.58 23.79
C THR A 51 3.55 -26.55 22.90
N LEU A 52 3.67 -25.55 22.03
CA LEU A 52 4.86 -25.30 21.22
C LEU A 52 6.08 -25.03 22.11
N ALA A 53 5.93 -24.12 23.08
CA ALA A 53 7.00 -23.68 23.95
C ALA A 53 7.56 -24.81 24.85
N LEU A 54 6.71 -25.74 25.29
CA LEU A 54 7.16 -26.89 26.10
C LEU A 54 7.76 -28.01 25.25
N SER A 55 7.23 -28.24 24.05
CA SER A 55 7.66 -29.34 23.19
C SER A 55 9.03 -29.08 22.57
N LEU A 56 9.39 -27.82 22.32
CA LEU A 56 10.71 -27.44 21.76
C LEU A 56 11.85 -27.43 22.80
N ARG A 57 11.57 -27.74 24.07
CA ARG A 57 12.60 -27.82 25.13
C ARG A 57 13.44 -29.09 25.11
N SER A 58 13.04 -30.10 24.32
CA SER A 58 13.79 -31.34 24.18
C SER A 58 13.52 -32.01 22.83
N PHE A 59 14.50 -32.78 22.35
CA PHE A 59 14.40 -33.50 21.08
C PHE A 59 13.20 -34.47 21.03
N ARG A 60 12.88 -35.15 22.14
CA ARG A 60 11.69 -36.02 22.25
C ARG A 60 10.36 -35.23 22.25
N GLY A 61 10.36 -34.01 22.80
CA GLY A 61 9.19 -33.12 22.75
C GLY A 61 8.90 -32.63 21.34
N ALA A 62 9.93 -32.32 20.56
CA ALA A 62 9.79 -31.86 19.17
C ALA A 62 9.21 -32.95 18.26
N LEU A 63 9.59 -34.22 18.46
CA LEU A 63 9.03 -35.37 17.74
C LEU A 63 7.54 -35.63 18.04
N ALA A 64 7.08 -35.32 19.27
CA ALA A 64 5.69 -35.52 19.68
C ALA A 64 4.77 -34.31 19.39
N LEU A 65 5.33 -33.20 18.88
CA LEU A 65 4.64 -31.94 18.61
C LEU A 65 3.41 -32.06 17.68
N PRO A 66 3.46 -32.83 16.57
CA PRO A 66 2.33 -32.91 15.64
C PRO A 66 1.06 -33.50 16.27
N LEU A 67 1.22 -34.55 17.10
CA LEU A 67 0.11 -35.21 17.80
C LEU A 67 -0.52 -34.33 18.88
N ARG A 68 0.29 -33.54 19.59
CA ARG A 68 -0.19 -32.62 20.64
C ARG A 68 -0.92 -31.41 20.04
N LEU A 69 -0.43 -30.86 18.92
CA LEU A 69 -1.12 -29.79 18.19
C LEU A 69 -2.46 -30.27 17.59
N ALA A 70 -2.50 -31.47 17.02
CA ALA A 70 -3.74 -32.03 16.47
C ALA A 70 -4.85 -32.20 17.52
N ARG A 71 -4.48 -32.57 18.76
CA ARG A 71 -5.41 -32.70 19.89
C ARG A 71 -5.98 -31.34 20.32
N GLU A 72 -5.14 -30.31 20.43
CA GLU A 72 -5.57 -28.95 20.82
C GLU A 72 -6.43 -28.28 19.72
N LEU A 73 -6.12 -28.52 18.44
CA LEU A 73 -6.89 -27.99 17.31
C LEU A 73 -8.30 -28.60 17.22
N ARG A 74 -8.48 -29.88 17.54
CA ARG A 74 -9.81 -30.50 17.63
C ARG A 74 -10.69 -29.89 18.74
N THR A 75 -10.10 -29.62 19.90
CA THR A 75 -10.82 -29.00 21.04
C THR A 75 -11.20 -27.54 20.78
N SER A 76 -10.38 -26.83 19.98
CA SER A 76 -10.61 -25.43 19.56
C SER A 76 -11.80 -25.29 18.59
N LEU A 77 -11.89 -26.19 17.61
CA LEU A 77 -12.96 -26.18 16.60
C LEU A 77 -14.35 -26.40 17.22
N ALA A 78 -14.45 -27.19 18.30
CA ALA A 78 -15.72 -27.41 19.01
C ALA A 78 -16.25 -26.19 19.78
N ARG A 79 -15.38 -25.23 20.17
CA ARG A 79 -15.75 -24.08 21.02
C ARG A 79 -16.06 -22.80 20.24
N ARG A 80 -15.58 -22.69 18.99
CA ARG A 80 -15.92 -21.57 18.09
C ARG A 80 -17.41 -21.47 17.73
N ALA A 81 -18.21 -22.50 18.06
CA ALA A 81 -19.64 -22.53 17.83
C ALA A 81 -20.50 -21.67 18.80
N ALA A 82 -19.93 -21.00 19.82
CA ALA A 82 -20.71 -20.44 20.95
C ALA A 82 -20.42 -18.97 21.36
N GLY A 83 -20.18 -18.04 20.42
CA GLY A 83 -19.59 -16.71 20.69
C GLY A 83 -20.40 -15.63 21.46
N ASN A 84 -19.75 -14.48 21.75
CA ASN A 84 -20.30 -13.09 21.81
C ASN A 84 -19.19 -12.04 22.13
N ALA A 85 -19.37 -10.77 21.69
CA ALA A 85 -18.43 -9.64 21.88
C ALA A 85 -19.14 -8.33 22.29
N VAL A 86 -18.45 -7.45 23.05
CA VAL A 86 -18.97 -6.18 23.63
C VAL A 86 -18.13 -4.96 23.18
N LYS A 87 -18.78 -3.80 22.92
CA LYS A 87 -18.20 -2.52 22.43
C LYS A 87 -17.82 -1.54 23.57
N THR A 88 -16.83 -0.65 23.36
CA THR A 88 -16.51 0.53 24.23
C THR A 88 -15.95 1.75 23.46
N PRO A 89 -16.00 3.00 24.02
CA PRO A 89 -15.78 4.29 23.32
C PRO A 89 -14.36 4.90 23.43
N ARG A 90 -14.08 5.99 22.67
CA ARG A 90 -12.75 6.59 22.31
C ARG A 90 -12.16 7.69 23.26
N PRO A 91 -10.82 7.78 23.45
CA PRO A 91 -10.09 9.02 23.82
C PRO A 91 -8.76 9.32 23.04
N ARG A 92 -7.96 10.33 23.49
CA ARG A 92 -6.94 11.17 22.79
C ARG A 92 -5.45 10.83 23.11
N TYR A 93 -4.57 11.09 22.14
CA TYR A 93 -3.13 10.74 22.06
C TYR A 93 -2.12 11.59 22.88
N ALA A 94 -1.00 10.97 23.28
CA ALA A 94 0.28 11.64 23.61
C ALA A 94 1.48 10.81 23.11
N SER A 95 2.49 11.45 22.50
CA SER A 95 3.72 10.79 21.99
C SER A 95 4.94 11.06 22.89
N ALA A 96 5.79 10.04 23.12
CA ALA A 96 7.10 10.21 23.76
C ALA A 96 8.25 10.32 22.72
N PRO A 97 9.39 10.94 23.11
CA PRO A 97 10.55 11.10 22.23
C PRO A 97 11.22 9.77 21.86
N VAL A 98 12.00 9.81 20.77
CA VAL A 98 12.73 8.68 20.17
C VAL A 98 14.02 8.43 20.96
N SER A 99 14.26 7.19 21.41
CA SER A 99 15.52 6.81 22.07
C SER A 99 16.33 5.82 21.22
N TYR A 100 17.65 6.05 21.13
CA TYR A 100 18.63 5.09 20.60
C TYR A 100 19.25 4.33 21.77
N VAL A 101 19.10 3.01 21.80
CA VAL A 101 19.61 2.16 22.88
C VAL A 101 20.75 1.30 22.37
N ASN A 102 21.90 1.34 23.05
CA ASN A 102 23.00 0.40 22.82
C ASN A 102 22.72 -0.89 23.60
N LEU A 103 22.50 -1.99 22.89
CA LEU A 103 22.11 -3.28 23.48
C LEU A 103 23.23 -3.98 24.28
N GLY A 104 24.45 -3.41 24.31
CA GLY A 104 25.59 -3.89 25.09
C GLY A 104 25.85 -3.14 26.41
N GLY A 105 25.05 -2.14 26.77
CA GLY A 105 25.20 -1.29 27.97
C GLY A 105 24.05 -1.40 28.98
N GLU A 106 23.99 -0.47 29.95
CA GLU A 106 22.85 -0.32 30.87
C GLU A 106 21.55 0.01 30.13
N THR A 107 20.39 -0.44 30.64
CA THR A 107 19.08 -0.24 30.01
C THR A 107 18.70 1.25 29.96
N ASP A 108 18.61 1.82 28.76
CA ASP A 108 18.00 3.14 28.57
C ASP A 108 16.47 3.06 28.73
N TRP A 109 15.92 3.89 29.62
CA TRP A 109 14.50 3.90 29.96
C TRP A 109 13.78 5.11 29.36
N ILE A 110 12.66 4.87 28.67
CA ILE A 110 11.67 5.89 28.29
C ILE A 110 10.64 5.99 29.42
N GLU A 111 10.51 7.15 30.05
CA GLU A 111 9.50 7.38 31.10
C GLU A 111 8.20 7.97 30.53
N LEU A 112 7.07 7.49 31.03
CA LEU A 112 5.72 7.94 30.70
C LEU A 112 4.90 8.11 32.00
N PRO A 113 4.17 9.22 32.18
CA PRO A 113 3.25 9.35 33.32
C PRO A 113 2.01 8.47 33.10
N VAL A 114 1.63 7.71 34.13
CA VAL A 114 0.45 6.83 34.14
C VAL A 114 -0.38 7.09 35.40
N LYS A 115 -1.70 6.89 35.32
CA LYS A 115 -2.58 6.92 36.50
C LYS A 115 -2.80 5.51 37.07
N PRO A 116 -3.01 5.37 38.39
CA PRO A 116 -3.49 4.14 38.99
C PRO A 116 -4.68 3.51 38.22
N GLY A 117 -4.54 2.26 37.80
CA GLY A 117 -5.57 1.53 37.04
C GLY A 117 -5.72 1.93 35.57
N GLU A 118 -4.88 2.84 35.06
CA GLU A 118 -4.91 3.26 33.65
C GLU A 118 -4.52 2.10 32.73
N ARG A 119 -5.34 1.83 31.71
CA ARG A 119 -4.98 0.94 30.62
C ARG A 119 -4.10 1.70 29.63
N VAL A 120 -2.91 1.17 29.37
CA VAL A 120 -1.92 1.75 28.47
C VAL A 120 -1.65 0.74 27.38
N CYS A 121 -1.98 1.10 26.13
CA CYS A 121 -1.48 0.38 24.96
C CYS A 121 -0.15 0.99 24.55
N ILE A 122 0.88 0.16 24.46
CA ILE A 122 2.20 0.54 23.95
C ILE A 122 2.32 -0.01 22.55
N GLU A 123 2.33 0.87 21.56
CA GLU A 123 2.76 0.52 20.20
C GLU A 123 4.18 1.00 19.96
N GLY A 124 5.02 0.12 19.42
CA GLY A 124 6.43 0.39 19.15
C GLY A 124 6.88 -0.13 17.80
N ARG A 125 7.84 0.57 17.18
CA ARG A 125 8.68 0.03 16.10
C ARG A 125 10.08 -0.15 16.62
N LEU A 126 10.66 -1.31 16.36
CA LEU A 126 12.02 -1.66 16.72
C LEU A 126 12.85 -1.92 15.47
N TRP A 127 13.94 -1.17 15.32
CA TRP A 127 14.98 -1.47 14.33
C TRP A 127 16.17 -2.12 15.02
N LEU A 128 16.73 -3.20 14.46
CA LEU A 128 17.94 -3.85 14.97
C LEU A 128 19.02 -3.78 13.90
N LYS A 129 20.08 -2.98 14.13
CA LYS A 129 21.24 -2.92 13.23
C LYS A 129 22.42 -3.66 13.85
N THR A 130 22.94 -4.69 13.17
CA THR A 130 24.14 -5.43 13.59
C THR A 130 25.31 -5.21 12.61
N PRO A 131 26.57 -5.15 13.09
CA PRO A 131 27.73 -5.06 12.22
C PRO A 131 28.08 -6.36 11.45
N ASN A 132 27.54 -7.52 11.83
CA ASN A 132 27.84 -8.83 11.22
C ASN A 132 26.59 -9.72 11.12
N SER A 133 26.47 -10.47 10.01
CA SER A 133 25.26 -11.16 9.53
C SER A 133 25.04 -12.60 10.06
N ALA A 134 25.85 -13.11 10.98
CA ALA A 134 25.91 -14.55 11.26
C ALA A 134 25.25 -15.05 12.58
N THR A 135 24.61 -14.20 13.40
CA THR A 135 23.97 -14.65 14.66
C THR A 135 22.59 -14.03 14.86
N GLN A 136 21.57 -14.86 15.09
CA GLN A 136 20.22 -14.43 15.50
C GLN A 136 20.30 -13.79 16.90
N LYS A 137 20.44 -12.47 16.96
CA LYS A 137 20.44 -11.74 18.24
C LYS A 137 19.02 -11.36 18.65
N VAL A 138 18.70 -11.57 19.92
CA VAL A 138 17.40 -11.25 20.53
C VAL A 138 17.50 -9.97 21.36
N ALA A 139 16.61 -9.01 21.11
CA ALA A 139 16.33 -7.91 22.02
C ALA A 139 15.00 -8.16 22.74
N LEU A 140 14.98 -7.92 24.06
CA LEU A 140 13.79 -7.98 24.89
C LEU A 140 13.29 -6.58 25.18
N PHE A 141 11.99 -6.43 25.08
CA PHE A 141 11.27 -5.30 25.60
C PHE A 141 10.90 -5.52 27.07
N THR A 142 11.04 -4.50 27.92
CA THR A 142 10.70 -4.54 29.35
C THR A 142 10.00 -3.25 29.78
N VAL A 143 9.12 -3.33 30.80
CA VAL A 143 8.28 -2.19 31.25
C VAL A 143 8.16 -2.11 32.75
N GLN A 144 8.73 -1.10 33.42
CA GLN A 144 8.71 -0.98 34.88
C GLN A 144 7.75 0.11 35.38
N PHE A 145 6.92 -0.21 36.37
CA PHE A 145 6.07 0.79 37.03
C PHE A 145 6.74 1.39 38.27
N VAL A 146 6.59 2.69 38.47
CA VAL A 146 7.27 3.47 39.51
C VAL A 146 6.25 4.26 40.33
N THR A 147 6.43 4.26 41.65
CA THR A 147 5.60 4.98 42.62
C THR A 147 5.96 6.47 42.71
N GLU A 148 5.15 7.26 43.42
CA GLU A 148 5.44 8.68 43.71
C GLU A 148 6.77 8.85 44.45
N SER A 149 7.11 7.92 45.34
CA SER A 149 8.39 7.89 46.05
C SER A 149 9.60 7.50 45.18
N GLY A 150 9.43 7.37 43.86
CA GLY A 150 10.50 7.04 42.90
C GLY A 150 10.94 5.58 42.91
N HIS A 151 10.29 4.72 43.69
CA HIS A 151 10.65 3.31 43.80
C HIS A 151 9.94 2.49 42.72
N ALA A 152 10.70 1.61 42.07
CA ALA A 152 10.14 0.60 41.18
C ALA A 152 9.27 -0.38 41.97
N LEU A 153 8.04 -0.61 41.50
CA LEU A 153 7.15 -1.60 42.08
C LEU A 153 7.71 -3.01 41.83
N LYS A 154 8.13 -3.68 42.91
CA LYS A 154 8.46 -5.11 42.89
C LYS A 154 7.16 -5.90 42.97
N PHE A 155 6.94 -6.82 42.03
CA PHE A 155 5.80 -7.75 42.06
C PHE A 155 6.01 -8.85 43.12
N ASP A 156 4.99 -9.11 43.95
CA ASP A 156 5.01 -10.15 44.99
C ASP A 156 4.70 -11.55 44.37
N PRO A 157 5.50 -12.61 44.61
CA PRO A 157 5.47 -13.87 43.86
C PRO A 157 4.43 -14.91 44.32
N SER A 158 3.43 -14.55 45.12
CA SER A 158 2.46 -15.51 45.70
C SER A 158 1.32 -15.97 44.78
N ASN A 159 1.33 -15.60 43.49
CA ASN A 159 0.46 -16.18 42.46
C ASN A 159 1.34 -16.67 41.28
N ASN A 160 1.08 -17.89 40.80
CA ASN A 160 1.87 -18.70 39.84
C ASN A 160 2.47 -17.96 38.60
N LEU A 161 3.49 -17.15 38.86
CA LEU A 161 4.39 -16.48 37.90
C LEU A 161 5.84 -16.54 38.41
N ALA A 162 6.14 -17.43 39.36
CA ALA A 162 7.41 -17.52 40.08
C ALA A 162 8.62 -18.04 39.27
N TRP A 163 8.49 -18.22 37.94
CA TRP A 163 9.65 -18.36 37.04
C TRP A 163 9.94 -17.07 36.24
N LEU A 164 8.89 -16.34 35.83
CA LEU A 164 9.02 -15.01 35.20
C LEU A 164 9.40 -13.92 36.21
N ALA A 165 9.08 -14.13 37.49
CA ALA A 165 9.38 -13.23 38.60
C ALA A 165 10.87 -13.12 38.96
N LYS A 166 11.77 -13.91 38.35
CA LYS A 166 13.22 -13.69 38.55
C LYS A 166 13.80 -12.54 37.72
N GLN A 167 13.08 -11.97 36.75
CA GLN A 167 13.60 -10.85 35.94
C GLN A 167 12.65 -9.67 35.67
N GLN A 168 11.47 -9.59 36.30
CA GLN A 168 10.55 -8.45 36.26
C GLN A 168 10.27 -7.89 34.84
N LEU A 169 9.07 -8.23 34.35
CA LEU A 169 8.22 -7.53 33.35
C LEU A 169 8.08 -8.21 31.98
N ALA A 170 6.92 -7.97 31.34
CA ALA A 170 6.38 -8.70 30.19
C ALA A 170 7.38 -8.77 29.02
N GLN A 171 7.88 -9.97 28.74
CA GLN A 171 8.90 -10.21 27.73
C GLN A 171 8.24 -10.52 26.38
N GLY A 172 8.49 -9.66 25.38
CA GLY A 172 8.41 -10.00 23.97
C GLY A 172 9.83 -10.10 23.40
N TYR A 173 10.10 -11.11 22.57
CA TYR A 173 11.40 -11.29 21.89
C TYR A 173 11.31 -10.87 20.43
N VAL A 174 12.33 -10.17 19.96
CA VAL A 174 12.47 -9.78 18.55
C VAL A 174 13.68 -10.48 17.94
N LEU A 175 13.45 -11.25 16.88
CA LEU A 175 14.50 -11.85 16.05
C LEU A 175 14.93 -10.86 14.96
N GLN A 176 16.21 -10.94 14.56
CA GLN A 176 16.78 -10.14 13.47
C GLN A 176 15.92 -10.23 12.19
N GLN A 177 15.49 -9.07 11.66
CA GLN A 177 14.80 -8.94 10.37
C GLN A 177 15.29 -7.69 9.61
N GLU A 178 15.20 -7.70 8.27
CA GLU A 178 15.53 -6.53 7.43
C GLU A 178 14.53 -5.37 7.59
N GLN A 179 13.37 -5.63 8.18
CA GLN A 179 12.28 -4.67 8.38
C GLN A 179 12.09 -4.36 9.87
N PRO A 180 11.65 -3.14 10.24
CA PRO A 180 11.31 -2.83 11.63
C PRO A 180 10.22 -3.76 12.14
N VAL A 181 10.44 -4.31 13.33
CA VAL A 181 9.42 -5.12 14.00
C VAL A 181 8.47 -4.20 14.74
N CYS A 182 7.20 -4.25 14.34
CA CYS A 182 6.13 -3.53 15.01
C CYS A 182 5.54 -4.42 16.11
N PHE A 183 5.31 -3.86 17.30
CA PHE A 183 4.65 -4.56 18.41
C PHE A 183 3.59 -3.66 19.05
N ALA A 184 2.60 -4.31 19.67
CA ALA A 184 1.55 -3.66 20.45
C ALA A 184 1.33 -4.47 21.74
N GLN A 185 1.39 -3.82 22.89
CA GLN A 185 1.17 -4.47 24.18
C GLN A 185 0.21 -3.64 25.03
N ASP A 186 -0.90 -4.27 25.44
CA ASP A 186 -1.81 -3.71 26.43
C ASP A 186 -1.28 -3.99 27.85
N LEU A 187 -1.22 -2.96 28.67
CA LEU A 187 -0.85 -3.00 30.08
C LEU A 187 -1.87 -2.25 30.92
N ILE A 188 -1.96 -2.58 32.20
CA ILE A 188 -2.76 -1.82 33.17
C ILE A 188 -1.83 -1.38 34.28
N ALA A 189 -1.77 -0.07 34.51
CA ALA A 189 -0.93 0.52 35.54
C ALA A 189 -1.41 0.06 36.93
N PRO A 190 -0.53 -0.49 37.78
CA PRO A 190 -0.88 -0.85 39.15
C PRO A 190 -1.42 0.33 39.95
N GLN A 191 -2.23 0.07 40.97
CA GLN A 191 -2.89 1.12 41.78
C GLN A 191 -1.93 2.10 42.49
N ARG A 192 -0.63 1.77 42.59
CA ARG A 192 0.40 2.62 43.23
C ARG A 192 1.36 3.25 42.21
N ALA A 193 1.14 3.03 40.91
CA ALA A 193 2.01 3.50 39.85
C ALA A 193 1.60 4.90 39.40
N VAL A 194 2.57 5.82 39.34
CA VAL A 194 2.40 7.16 38.76
C VAL A 194 3.26 7.37 37.52
N ARG A 195 4.26 6.51 37.32
CA ARG A 195 5.11 6.49 36.13
C ARG A 195 5.32 5.07 35.65
N MET A 196 5.51 4.94 34.34
CA MET A 196 5.87 3.73 33.64
C MET A 196 7.16 3.98 32.87
N ARG A 197 8.15 3.12 33.03
CA ARG A 197 9.42 3.14 32.32
C ARG A 197 9.43 2.02 31.30
N ILE A 198 9.91 2.28 30.11
CA ILE A 198 9.98 1.31 29.03
C ILE A 198 11.43 1.19 28.59
N GLY A 199 11.96 -0.02 28.57
CA GLY A 199 13.37 -0.29 28.25
C GLY A 199 13.54 -1.42 27.26
N LEU A 200 14.75 -1.49 26.68
CA LEU A 200 15.18 -2.59 25.82
C LEU A 200 16.43 -3.24 26.41
N VAL A 201 16.44 -4.57 26.47
CA VAL A 201 17.54 -5.37 27.03
C VAL A 201 18.06 -6.31 25.95
N GLY A 202 19.36 -6.29 25.67
CA GLY A 202 20.00 -7.29 24.83
C GLY A 202 20.19 -8.60 25.59
N TRP A 203 19.70 -9.74 25.07
CA TRP A 203 19.95 -11.05 25.69
C TRP A 203 21.28 -11.66 25.19
N GLU A 204 21.65 -11.43 23.93
CA GLU A 204 22.94 -11.88 23.34
C GLU A 204 23.64 -10.80 22.47
N ALA A 205 23.14 -9.57 22.48
CA ALA A 205 23.56 -8.52 21.58
C ALA A 205 24.67 -7.64 22.16
N LYS A 206 25.95 -7.97 21.91
CA LYS A 206 27.06 -7.15 22.44
C LYS A 206 27.38 -5.83 21.70
N ASN A 207 26.68 -5.44 20.62
CA ASN A 207 26.99 -4.22 19.83
C ASN A 207 25.85 -3.91 18.82
N GLY A 208 24.61 -3.70 19.29
CA GLY A 208 23.47 -3.42 18.42
C GLY A 208 22.80 -2.10 18.81
N PHE A 209 22.26 -1.39 17.83
CA PHE A 209 21.45 -0.20 18.07
C PHE A 209 19.97 -0.53 17.88
N ALA A 210 19.16 -0.11 18.85
CA ALA A 210 17.72 -0.18 18.79
C ALA A 210 17.12 1.22 18.85
N ARG A 211 16.09 1.46 18.01
CA ARG A 211 15.30 2.68 18.06
C ARG A 211 13.85 2.33 18.37
N LEU A 212 13.29 2.98 19.39
CA LEU A 212 11.93 2.76 19.89
C LEU A 212 11.14 4.08 19.86
N LYS A 213 9.92 4.03 19.32
CA LYS A 213 8.94 5.12 19.38
C LYS A 213 7.68 4.58 20.06
N VAL A 214 7.28 5.15 21.18
CA VAL A 214 6.08 4.73 21.92
C VAL A 214 4.90 5.65 21.62
N LEU A 215 3.78 5.06 21.18
CA LEU A 215 2.51 5.76 20.99
C LEU A 215 1.57 5.43 22.14
N ARG A 216 1.04 6.45 22.84
CA ARG A 216 -0.05 6.31 23.81
C ARG A 216 -1.38 6.54 23.08
N ASP A 217 -2.26 5.55 23.18
CA ASP A 217 -3.70 5.65 22.90
C ASP A 217 -4.14 5.65 21.41
N ALA A 218 -3.86 4.58 20.67
CA ALA A 218 -4.63 4.24 19.46
C ALA A 218 -5.69 3.18 19.82
N ALA A 219 -6.93 3.40 19.40
CA ALA A 219 -8.02 2.43 19.48
C ALA A 219 -7.54 1.04 19.04
N CYS A 220 -7.36 0.15 20.02
CA CYS A 220 -6.90 -1.20 19.76
C CYS A 220 -8.06 -1.98 19.13
N VAL A 221 -7.95 -2.25 17.82
CA VAL A 221 -8.55 -3.43 17.21
C VAL A 221 -8.11 -4.62 18.06
N PRO A 222 -9.01 -5.45 18.61
CA PRO A 222 -8.62 -6.49 19.55
C PRO A 222 -7.55 -7.39 18.92
N ALA A 223 -6.32 -7.28 19.43
CA ALA A 223 -5.18 -8.09 19.04
C ALA A 223 -5.34 -9.51 19.60
N SER A 224 -6.34 -10.24 19.13
CA SER A 224 -6.42 -11.70 19.26
C SER A 224 -5.58 -12.43 18.19
N ARG A 225 -4.64 -11.72 17.51
CA ARG A 225 -3.79 -12.26 16.44
C ARG A 225 -2.29 -11.90 16.57
N GLY A 226 -1.82 -11.60 17.77
CA GLY A 226 -0.47 -11.10 17.99
C GLY A 226 0.59 -12.12 18.41
N LEU A 227 0.54 -13.39 18.00
CA LEU A 227 1.69 -14.30 18.14
C LEU A 227 1.63 -15.48 17.16
N LEU A 228 1.44 -15.16 15.88
CA LEU A 228 1.70 -16.05 14.74
C LEU A 228 2.26 -15.17 13.61
N ALA A 229 3.43 -14.58 13.83
CA ALA A 229 4.24 -14.03 12.74
C ALA A 229 5.09 -15.15 12.11
N LEU A 230 4.41 -16.16 11.60
CA LEU A 230 4.92 -16.99 10.51
C LEU A 230 3.97 -16.75 9.33
N GLY A 231 4.41 -15.90 8.38
CA GLY A 231 3.92 -15.92 7.01
C GLY A 231 2.79 -14.97 6.58
N ASN A 232 2.13 -14.24 7.49
CA ASN A 232 1.06 -13.31 7.08
C ASN A 232 1.59 -11.88 6.93
N ALA A 233 1.40 -11.30 5.75
CA ALA A 233 1.62 -9.87 5.54
C ALA A 233 0.72 -9.10 6.51
N ALA A 234 1.21 -7.98 7.05
CA ALA A 234 0.40 -7.07 7.82
C ALA A 234 -0.91 -6.75 7.05
N PRO A 235 -2.07 -6.65 7.72
CA PRO A 235 -3.31 -6.29 7.04
C PRO A 235 -3.11 -4.96 6.32
N PHE A 236 -3.55 -4.90 5.07
CA PHE A 236 -3.58 -3.67 4.28
C PHE A 236 -4.44 -2.66 5.03
N LEU A 237 -3.86 -1.52 5.42
CA LEU A 237 -4.57 -0.44 6.10
C LEU A 237 -4.80 0.71 5.11
N PRO A 238 -5.95 0.73 4.40
CA PRO A 238 -6.18 1.61 3.24
C PRO A 238 -5.91 3.09 3.55
N HIS A 239 -6.29 3.56 4.73
CA HIS A 239 -6.17 4.98 5.10
C HIS A 239 -5.01 5.31 6.02
N ALA A 240 -4.11 4.37 6.33
CA ALA A 240 -3.08 4.60 7.35
C ALA A 240 -2.06 5.71 7.01
N HIS A 241 -2.12 6.25 5.79
CA HIS A 241 -1.30 7.38 5.34
C HIS A 241 -2.04 8.73 5.39
N LEU A 242 -3.37 8.70 5.44
CA LEU A 242 -4.20 9.90 5.45
C LEU A 242 -4.36 10.42 6.88
N SER A 243 -4.28 11.72 7.04
CA SER A 243 -4.70 12.45 8.24
C SER A 243 -6.22 12.29 8.47
N PRO A 244 -6.73 12.55 9.69
CA PRO A 244 -8.16 12.51 9.95
C PRO A 244 -8.98 13.40 9.00
N GLU A 245 -8.48 14.59 8.68
CA GLU A 245 -9.13 15.54 7.77
C GLU A 245 -9.18 15.02 6.34
N GLU A 246 -8.08 14.42 5.85
CA GLU A 246 -8.04 13.81 4.52
C GLU A 246 -8.98 12.61 4.40
N ARG A 247 -9.09 11.80 5.47
CA ARG A 247 -10.06 10.70 5.52
C ARG A 247 -11.49 11.21 5.47
N GLU A 248 -11.78 12.31 6.17
CA GLU A 248 -13.12 12.89 6.22
C GLU A 248 -13.57 13.44 4.84
N ARG A 249 -12.62 13.81 3.98
CA ARG A 249 -12.89 14.24 2.60
C ARG A 249 -13.23 13.09 1.65
N LEU A 250 -12.95 11.83 2.01
CA LEU A 250 -13.29 10.69 1.19
C LEU A 250 -14.82 10.46 1.16
N PRO A 251 -15.38 10.05 0.01
CA PRO A 251 -16.80 9.79 -0.13
C PRO A 251 -17.19 8.62 0.76
N LYS A 252 -18.22 8.82 1.59
CA LYS A 252 -18.80 7.75 2.39
C LYS A 252 -19.74 6.92 1.53
N LEU A 253 -19.43 5.66 1.30
CA LEU A 253 -20.27 4.77 0.50
C LEU A 253 -20.93 3.71 1.38
N ILE A 254 -22.25 3.58 1.33
CA ILE A 254 -22.90 2.36 1.79
C ILE A 254 -22.68 1.31 0.71
N THR A 255 -22.25 0.10 1.07
CA THR A 255 -21.79 -0.90 0.08
C THR A 255 -22.37 -2.29 0.28
N VAL A 256 -22.77 -2.94 -0.83
CA VAL A 256 -22.94 -4.39 -0.93
C VAL A 256 -22.08 -4.91 -2.07
N THR A 257 -20.90 -5.45 -1.72
CA THR A 257 -19.86 -5.84 -2.69
C THR A 257 -19.19 -7.16 -2.34
N ASP A 258 -18.55 -7.79 -3.33
CA ASP A 258 -17.58 -8.86 -3.14
C ASP A 258 -16.27 -8.32 -2.55
N GLU A 259 -15.43 -9.24 -2.05
CA GLU A 259 -14.16 -8.91 -1.39
C GLU A 259 -13.22 -8.12 -2.31
N PHE A 260 -13.17 -8.45 -3.60
CA PHE A 260 -12.22 -7.83 -4.51
C PHE A 260 -12.58 -6.37 -4.78
N THR A 261 -13.86 -6.09 -5.04
CA THR A 261 -14.34 -4.73 -5.24
C THR A 261 -14.25 -3.92 -3.94
N ALA A 262 -14.58 -4.52 -2.80
CA ALA A 262 -14.42 -3.87 -1.50
C ALA A 262 -12.97 -3.42 -1.24
N GLU A 263 -12.00 -4.32 -1.45
CA GLU A 263 -10.56 -4.02 -1.30
C GLU A 263 -10.10 -2.94 -2.27
N CYS A 264 -10.67 -2.89 -3.48
CA CYS A 264 -10.31 -1.90 -4.48
C CYS A 264 -10.91 -0.52 -4.23
N LEU A 265 -12.12 -0.42 -3.66
CA LEU A 265 -12.74 0.86 -3.31
C LEU A 265 -12.16 1.43 -2.02
N ALA A 266 -11.81 0.57 -1.05
CA ALA A 266 -11.44 0.97 0.30
C ALA A 266 -10.36 2.08 0.42
N PRO A 267 -9.33 2.18 -0.44
CA PRO A 267 -8.35 3.26 -0.32
C PRO A 267 -8.89 4.65 -0.64
N ASP A 268 -9.93 4.73 -1.48
CA ASP A 268 -10.48 5.97 -2.04
C ASP A 268 -11.85 6.34 -1.47
N THR A 269 -12.37 5.56 -0.52
CA THR A 269 -13.73 5.72 0.04
C THR A 269 -13.74 5.47 1.53
N ARG A 270 -14.74 6.03 2.23
CA ARG A 270 -15.14 5.55 3.56
C ARG A 270 -16.28 4.55 3.39
N SER A 271 -15.94 3.31 3.05
CA SER A 271 -16.94 2.27 2.80
C SER A 271 -17.57 1.72 4.09
N VAL A 272 -18.89 1.70 4.12
CA VAL A 272 -19.72 1.07 5.14
C VAL A 272 -20.28 -0.22 4.54
N ARG A 273 -19.78 -1.37 4.98
CA ARG A 273 -20.27 -2.68 4.54
C ARG A 273 -21.55 -3.00 5.32
N ILE A 274 -22.70 -2.72 4.72
CA ILE A 274 -23.99 -2.87 5.40
C ILE A 274 -24.36 -4.33 5.62
N GLY A 275 -24.82 -4.67 6.82
CA GLY A 275 -25.25 -6.03 7.16
C GLY A 275 -26.71 -6.27 6.80
N LYS A 276 -27.05 -7.44 6.24
CA LYS A 276 -28.45 -7.75 5.87
C LYS A 276 -29.42 -7.73 7.06
N LYS A 277 -28.99 -8.17 8.26
CA LYS A 277 -29.84 -8.20 9.46
C LYS A 277 -29.85 -6.89 10.25
N SER A 278 -28.81 -6.07 10.08
CA SER A 278 -28.58 -4.82 10.80
C SER A 278 -28.83 -3.58 9.91
N TRP A 279 -29.37 -3.77 8.70
CA TRP A 279 -29.38 -2.72 7.68
C TRP A 279 -30.09 -1.45 8.15
N GLN A 280 -31.14 -1.55 8.96
CA GLN A 280 -31.84 -0.38 9.49
C GLN A 280 -30.99 0.46 10.45
N GLU A 281 -30.21 -0.20 11.32
CA GLU A 281 -29.29 0.47 12.26
C GLU A 281 -28.10 1.05 11.49
N ASP A 282 -27.47 0.23 10.64
CA ASP A 282 -26.34 0.63 9.82
C ASP A 282 -26.69 1.82 8.91
N PHE A 283 -27.88 1.84 8.30
CA PHE A 283 -28.36 2.94 7.48
C PHE A 283 -28.59 4.21 8.30
N ARG A 284 -29.25 4.08 9.46
CA ARG A 284 -29.54 5.21 10.37
C ARG A 284 -28.27 5.95 10.78
N ASP A 285 -27.20 5.22 11.04
CA ASP A 285 -25.90 5.77 11.44
C ASP A 285 -25.10 6.39 10.27
N ASN A 286 -25.56 6.22 9.02
CA ASN A 286 -24.84 6.61 7.82
C ASN A 286 -25.72 7.34 6.78
N ARG A 287 -26.74 8.08 7.24
CA ARG A 287 -27.64 8.89 6.38
C ARG A 287 -26.93 10.04 5.64
N ASP A 288 -25.70 10.36 6.01
CA ASP A 288 -24.83 11.33 5.33
C ASP A 288 -24.00 10.70 4.20
N ALA A 289 -24.32 9.48 3.78
CA ALA A 289 -23.61 8.78 2.72
C ALA A 289 -23.65 9.56 1.39
N PHE A 290 -22.51 9.54 0.69
CA PHE A 290 -22.37 10.08 -0.66
C PHE A 290 -23.32 9.36 -1.63
N ALA A 291 -23.30 8.03 -1.58
CA ALA A 291 -24.17 7.15 -2.37
C ALA A 291 -24.29 5.77 -1.70
N PHE A 292 -25.33 5.03 -2.09
CA PHE A 292 -25.42 3.59 -1.90
C PHE A 292 -24.91 2.88 -3.17
N PHE A 293 -23.87 2.06 -3.03
CA PHE A 293 -23.23 1.32 -4.12
C PHE A 293 -23.37 -0.19 -3.92
N ALA A 294 -24.02 -0.84 -4.87
CA ALA A 294 -24.09 -2.29 -4.96
C ALA A 294 -23.46 -2.76 -6.27
N GLU A 295 -22.88 -3.95 -6.28
CA GLU A 295 -22.48 -4.61 -7.52
C GLU A 295 -23.26 -5.92 -7.71
N SER A 296 -23.17 -6.54 -8.89
CA SER A 296 -23.70 -7.87 -9.18
C SER A 296 -22.93 -8.98 -8.41
N ALA A 297 -23.14 -9.05 -7.10
CA ALA A 297 -22.47 -9.96 -6.20
C ALA A 297 -23.33 -11.20 -5.89
N TRP A 298 -22.78 -12.39 -6.14
CA TRP A 298 -23.40 -13.65 -5.73
C TRP A 298 -23.46 -13.79 -4.19
N ARG A 299 -22.42 -13.31 -3.51
CA ARG A 299 -22.24 -13.38 -2.04
C ARG A 299 -21.78 -12.03 -1.48
N GLY A 300 -22.63 -11.01 -1.60
CA GLY A 300 -22.33 -9.65 -1.12
C GLY A 300 -22.02 -9.60 0.38
N ASN A 301 -21.01 -8.80 0.75
CA ASN A 301 -20.50 -8.59 2.11
C ASN A 301 -20.28 -9.89 2.90
N ASP A 302 -19.29 -10.69 2.46
CA ASP A 302 -18.90 -11.97 3.09
C ASP A 302 -20.04 -13.00 3.13
N GLY A 303 -20.99 -12.89 2.20
CA GLY A 303 -22.16 -13.74 2.10
C GLY A 303 -23.35 -13.31 2.97
N ALA A 304 -23.31 -12.15 3.63
CA ALA A 304 -24.47 -11.61 4.35
C ALA A 304 -25.69 -11.40 3.44
N TRP A 305 -25.45 -11.07 2.17
CA TRP A 305 -26.47 -10.82 1.15
C TRP A 305 -26.61 -11.97 0.14
N ASN A 306 -26.31 -13.20 0.56
CA ASN A 306 -26.38 -14.37 -0.33
C ASN A 306 -27.77 -14.48 -1.01
N TYR A 307 -27.76 -14.66 -2.33
CA TYR A 307 -28.95 -14.72 -3.20
C TYR A 307 -29.82 -13.46 -3.28
N ALA A 308 -29.58 -12.42 -2.47
CA ALA A 308 -30.45 -11.24 -2.43
C ALA A 308 -30.55 -10.51 -3.79
N MET A 309 -29.49 -10.58 -4.60
CA MET A 309 -29.39 -9.93 -5.91
C MET A 309 -29.79 -10.85 -7.08
N THR A 310 -29.67 -12.17 -6.91
CA THR A 310 -29.95 -13.15 -7.98
C THR A 310 -31.35 -13.74 -7.89
N LYS A 311 -31.98 -13.62 -6.71
CA LYS A 311 -33.32 -14.14 -6.40
C LYS A 311 -34.07 -13.10 -5.52
N PRO A 312 -34.23 -11.85 -6.01
CA PRO A 312 -34.77 -10.75 -5.23
C PRO A 312 -36.19 -11.03 -4.72
N GLU A 313 -36.99 -11.79 -5.44
CA GLU A 313 -38.35 -12.19 -5.07
C GLU A 313 -38.40 -12.99 -3.77
N LYS A 314 -37.36 -13.77 -3.48
CA LYS A 314 -37.29 -14.62 -2.29
C LYS A 314 -36.41 -14.04 -1.19
N TRP A 315 -35.31 -13.37 -1.57
CA TRP A 315 -34.25 -12.96 -0.63
C TRP A 315 -33.89 -11.48 -0.69
N GLY A 316 -34.58 -10.70 -1.52
CA GLY A 316 -34.26 -9.30 -1.79
C GLY A 316 -35.03 -8.27 -0.97
N LYS A 317 -36.00 -8.68 -0.13
CA LYS A 317 -36.85 -7.75 0.63
C LYS A 317 -36.06 -6.66 1.35
N GLU A 318 -35.06 -7.04 2.14
CA GLU A 318 -34.24 -6.07 2.89
C GLU A 318 -33.40 -5.17 1.98
N LEU A 319 -33.02 -5.66 0.79
CA LEU A 319 -32.28 -4.87 -0.19
C LEU A 319 -33.20 -3.82 -0.81
N SER A 320 -34.41 -4.20 -1.20
CA SER A 320 -35.44 -3.30 -1.71
C SER A 320 -35.81 -2.22 -0.67
N GLU A 321 -36.01 -2.61 0.59
CA GLU A 321 -36.29 -1.66 1.67
C GLU A 321 -35.12 -0.68 1.91
N LEU A 322 -33.87 -1.15 1.83
CA LEU A 322 -32.69 -0.29 1.92
C LEU A 322 -32.59 0.68 0.74
N ILE A 323 -32.87 0.24 -0.48
CA ILE A 323 -32.87 1.09 -1.69
C ILE A 323 -33.90 2.21 -1.52
N GLU A 324 -35.13 1.87 -1.12
CA GLU A 324 -36.20 2.86 -0.93
C GLU A 324 -35.89 3.81 0.23
N ALA A 325 -35.27 3.32 1.31
CA ALA A 325 -34.80 4.19 2.40
C ALA A 325 -33.74 5.18 1.92
N CYS A 326 -32.78 4.75 1.10
CA CYS A 326 -31.77 5.63 0.52
C CYS A 326 -32.40 6.71 -0.37
N LYS A 327 -33.33 6.33 -1.25
CA LYS A 327 -34.06 7.26 -2.12
C LYS A 327 -34.87 8.28 -1.32
N GLY A 328 -35.56 7.82 -0.27
CA GLY A 328 -36.33 8.69 0.64
C GLY A 328 -35.49 9.78 1.31
N ASP A 329 -34.19 9.52 1.48
CA ASP A 329 -33.22 10.46 2.07
C ASP A 329 -32.39 11.23 1.04
N GLY A 330 -32.67 11.06 -0.26
CA GLY A 330 -31.91 11.70 -1.34
C GLY A 330 -30.47 11.17 -1.50
N ILE A 331 -30.22 9.93 -1.06
CA ILE A 331 -28.95 9.23 -1.27
C ILE A 331 -29.04 8.48 -2.61
N PRO A 332 -28.24 8.84 -3.63
CA PRO A 332 -28.26 8.15 -4.92
C PRO A 332 -27.93 6.68 -4.78
N THR A 333 -28.71 5.84 -5.45
CA THR A 333 -28.53 4.39 -5.46
C THR A 333 -27.90 3.93 -6.78
N LEU A 334 -26.77 3.24 -6.69
CA LEU A 334 -25.95 2.81 -7.83
C LEU A 334 -25.80 1.29 -7.84
N PHE A 335 -26.11 0.67 -8.97
CA PHE A 335 -25.87 -0.76 -9.20
C PHE A 335 -24.84 -0.96 -10.31
N TRP A 336 -23.75 -1.68 -10.05
CA TRP A 336 -22.77 -2.05 -11.07
C TRP A 336 -22.85 -3.53 -11.42
N ASN A 337 -23.33 -3.84 -12.63
CA ASN A 337 -23.25 -5.18 -13.16
C ASN A 337 -21.90 -5.43 -13.83
N LYS A 338 -21.05 -6.19 -13.14
CA LYS A 338 -19.66 -6.47 -13.55
C LYS A 338 -19.51 -7.75 -14.38
N GLU A 339 -20.59 -8.49 -14.58
CA GLU A 339 -20.57 -9.78 -15.30
C GLU A 339 -21.40 -9.74 -16.58
N ASP A 340 -21.76 -8.54 -17.03
CA ASP A 340 -22.42 -8.33 -18.31
C ASP A 340 -21.49 -8.59 -19.50
N PRO A 341 -22.05 -9.06 -20.63
CA PRO A 341 -23.47 -9.31 -20.88
C PRO A 341 -23.98 -10.67 -20.38
N VAL A 342 -23.08 -11.56 -19.94
CA VAL A 342 -23.38 -12.98 -19.64
C VAL A 342 -24.46 -13.12 -18.56
N ASN A 343 -24.52 -12.17 -17.63
CA ASN A 343 -25.37 -12.25 -16.45
C ASN A 343 -26.46 -11.17 -16.39
N PHE A 344 -26.74 -10.48 -17.50
CA PHE A 344 -27.78 -9.44 -17.58
C PHE A 344 -29.13 -9.93 -17.03
N GLU A 345 -29.66 -11.03 -17.57
CA GLU A 345 -30.95 -11.62 -17.17
C GLU A 345 -30.98 -12.06 -15.70
N THR A 346 -29.82 -12.39 -15.12
CA THR A 346 -29.74 -12.83 -13.72
C THR A 346 -29.94 -11.65 -12.75
N PHE A 347 -29.52 -10.45 -13.13
CA PHE A 347 -29.44 -9.30 -12.22
C PHE A 347 -30.42 -8.17 -12.57
N ILE A 348 -31.08 -8.20 -13.73
CA ILE A 348 -31.95 -7.11 -14.19
C ILE A 348 -33.08 -6.77 -13.20
N ASP A 349 -33.71 -7.76 -12.57
CA ASP A 349 -34.78 -7.54 -11.60
C ASP A 349 -34.33 -6.79 -10.35
N THR A 350 -33.06 -6.93 -9.97
CA THR A 350 -32.44 -6.13 -8.90
C THR A 350 -31.96 -4.78 -9.43
N ALA A 351 -31.27 -4.77 -10.58
CA ALA A 351 -30.70 -3.56 -11.17
C ALA A 351 -31.75 -2.46 -11.41
N ARG A 352 -32.94 -2.83 -11.90
CA ARG A 352 -34.03 -1.87 -12.20
C ARG A 352 -34.58 -1.13 -10.98
N GLN A 353 -34.23 -1.56 -9.76
CA GLN A 353 -34.64 -0.90 -8.53
C GLN A 353 -33.77 0.31 -8.20
N PHE A 354 -32.58 0.45 -8.80
CA PHE A 354 -31.62 1.51 -8.51
C PHE A 354 -31.82 2.74 -9.42
N ASP A 355 -31.36 3.91 -8.96
CA ASP A 355 -31.43 5.18 -9.71
C ASP A 355 -30.47 5.19 -10.90
N HIS A 356 -29.28 4.59 -10.74
CA HIS A 356 -28.31 4.45 -11.83
C HIS A 356 -27.78 3.02 -11.91
N VAL A 357 -27.71 2.51 -13.12
CA VAL A 357 -27.10 1.22 -13.45
C VAL A 357 -25.82 1.44 -14.24
N PHE A 358 -24.74 0.84 -13.78
CA PHE A 358 -23.47 0.77 -14.49
C PHE A 358 -23.29 -0.65 -15.01
N THR A 359 -22.77 -0.79 -16.22
CA THR A 359 -22.46 -2.09 -16.84
C THR A 359 -21.05 -2.10 -17.41
N THR A 360 -20.40 -3.26 -17.39
CA THR A 360 -19.10 -3.44 -18.05
C THR A 360 -19.21 -3.56 -19.57
N ASP A 361 -20.40 -3.86 -20.10
CA ASP A 361 -20.64 -4.00 -21.54
C ASP A 361 -21.53 -2.88 -22.09
N VAL A 362 -20.99 -2.06 -22.98
CA VAL A 362 -21.74 -0.98 -23.64
C VAL A 362 -22.96 -1.49 -24.40
N GLY A 363 -22.92 -2.73 -24.90
CA GLY A 363 -24.06 -3.37 -25.56
C GLY A 363 -25.30 -3.53 -24.66
N CYS A 364 -25.12 -3.59 -23.34
CA CYS A 364 -26.21 -3.72 -22.38
C CYS A 364 -26.88 -2.37 -22.04
N VAL A 365 -26.29 -1.23 -22.38
CA VAL A 365 -26.82 0.09 -22.00
C VAL A 365 -28.26 0.30 -22.50
N PRO A 366 -28.58 0.10 -23.80
CA PRO A 366 -29.96 0.30 -24.27
C PRO A 366 -30.98 -0.60 -23.57
N ALA A 367 -30.60 -1.84 -23.24
CA ALA A 367 -31.47 -2.77 -22.53
C ALA A 367 -31.72 -2.34 -21.08
N TYR A 368 -30.72 -1.77 -20.39
CA TYR A 368 -30.94 -1.16 -19.08
C TYR A 368 -31.77 0.11 -19.15
N GLU A 369 -31.53 1.00 -20.12
CA GLU A 369 -32.31 2.23 -20.27
C GLU A 369 -33.81 1.96 -20.48
N ALA A 370 -34.16 0.83 -21.12
CA ALA A 370 -35.56 0.41 -21.24
C ALA A 370 -36.24 0.12 -19.88
N HIS A 371 -35.46 -0.15 -18.83
CA HIS A 371 -35.95 -0.47 -17.49
C HIS A 371 -35.82 0.70 -16.50
N VAL A 372 -34.71 1.45 -16.55
CA VAL A 372 -34.42 2.54 -15.60
C VAL A 372 -34.59 3.95 -16.18
N GLY A 373 -34.92 4.06 -17.47
CA GLY A 373 -35.03 5.32 -18.18
C GLY A 373 -33.72 5.76 -18.84
N ARG A 374 -33.84 6.63 -19.85
CA ARG A 374 -32.70 7.18 -20.58
C ARG A 374 -31.82 8.03 -19.68
N GLY A 375 -30.49 7.90 -19.80
CA GLY A 375 -29.53 8.63 -18.97
C GLY A 375 -29.29 8.03 -17.58
N HIS A 376 -29.94 6.91 -17.25
CA HIS A 376 -29.76 6.19 -15.99
C HIS A 376 -28.93 4.92 -16.13
N ALA A 377 -28.58 4.50 -17.35
CA ALA A 377 -27.65 3.41 -17.60
C ALA A 377 -26.33 3.91 -18.20
N HIS A 378 -25.19 3.42 -17.69
CA HIS A 378 -23.85 3.92 -18.00
C HIS A 378 -22.84 2.78 -18.18
N VAL A 379 -21.79 3.01 -18.96
CA VAL A 379 -20.65 2.11 -19.00
C VAL A 379 -19.70 2.41 -17.85
N MET A 380 -19.26 1.38 -17.14
CA MET A 380 -18.15 1.46 -16.20
C MET A 380 -17.26 0.22 -16.34
N MET A 381 -16.09 0.42 -16.96
CA MET A 381 -15.08 -0.64 -17.10
C MET A 381 -14.41 -0.95 -15.76
N PHE A 382 -13.82 -2.14 -15.67
CA PHE A 382 -12.89 -2.44 -14.58
C PHE A 382 -11.71 -1.45 -14.52
N ALA A 383 -11.00 -1.49 -13.40
CA ALA A 383 -9.92 -0.57 -13.10
C ALA A 383 -8.91 -1.19 -12.13
N ALA A 384 -7.77 -0.53 -11.96
CA ALA A 384 -6.76 -0.86 -10.96
C ALA A 384 -6.91 0.02 -9.71
N GLN A 385 -6.71 -0.56 -8.53
CA GLN A 385 -6.51 0.24 -7.31
C GLN A 385 -5.01 0.53 -7.13
N SER A 386 -4.60 1.79 -7.33
CA SER A 386 -3.20 2.24 -7.29
C SER A 386 -2.41 1.82 -6.04
N SER A 387 -3.00 1.79 -4.85
CA SER A 387 -2.28 1.36 -3.64
C SER A 387 -1.96 -0.14 -3.63
N LEU A 388 -2.75 -0.96 -4.33
CA LEU A 388 -2.59 -2.40 -4.44
C LEU A 388 -1.79 -2.75 -5.70
N HIS A 389 -2.24 -2.25 -6.84
CA HIS A 389 -1.72 -2.48 -8.18
C HIS A 389 -0.83 -1.33 -8.57
N ASN A 390 0.46 -1.46 -8.30
CA ASN A 390 1.47 -0.46 -8.60
C ASN A 390 2.78 -1.13 -9.00
N PRO A 391 3.64 -0.41 -9.74
CA PRO A 391 4.88 -0.99 -10.24
C PRO A 391 5.94 -1.24 -9.17
N ILE A 392 5.69 -0.92 -7.89
CA ILE A 392 6.68 -1.10 -6.81
C ILE A 392 7.03 -2.58 -6.69
N ARG A 393 8.23 -2.91 -7.17
CA ARG A 393 8.74 -4.26 -7.34
C ARG A 393 9.07 -4.91 -6.01
N ARG A 394 8.92 -6.22 -6.04
CA ARG A 394 9.37 -7.14 -5.00
C ARG A 394 10.75 -7.69 -5.36
N LYS A 395 11.54 -8.09 -4.36
CA LYS A 395 12.90 -8.63 -4.56
C LYS A 395 12.88 -10.01 -5.24
N ASP A 396 11.80 -10.77 -5.08
CA ASP A 396 11.61 -12.14 -5.54
C ASP A 396 11.01 -12.25 -6.95
N ARG A 397 11.67 -11.64 -7.94
CA ARG A 397 11.25 -11.71 -9.35
C ARG A 397 11.27 -13.14 -9.90
N GLN A 398 10.29 -13.43 -10.75
CA GLN A 398 10.12 -14.69 -11.46
C GLN A 398 10.27 -14.42 -12.96
N ASN A 399 11.37 -14.88 -13.55
CA ASN A 399 11.56 -14.85 -15.01
C ASN A 399 10.72 -15.97 -15.66
N ARG A 400 9.40 -15.85 -15.55
CA ARG A 400 8.38 -16.85 -15.88
C ARG A 400 7.11 -16.16 -16.36
N VAL A 401 6.22 -16.91 -17.00
CA VAL A 401 4.90 -16.47 -17.44
C VAL A 401 3.85 -17.00 -16.47
N ALA A 402 2.93 -16.15 -16.03
CA ALA A 402 1.83 -16.54 -15.16
C ALA A 402 0.44 -16.43 -15.83
N PHE A 403 -0.45 -17.35 -15.47
CA PHE A 403 -1.89 -17.22 -15.71
C PHE A 403 -2.66 -17.32 -14.39
N THR A 404 -3.57 -16.39 -14.10
CA THR A 404 -4.29 -16.35 -12.83
C THR A 404 -5.81 -16.47 -13.00
N GLY A 405 -6.28 -17.61 -13.50
CA GLY A 405 -7.69 -17.85 -13.70
C GLY A 405 -8.04 -19.32 -13.85
N SER A 406 -9.33 -19.57 -14.04
CA SER A 406 -9.88 -20.92 -14.15
C SER A 406 -10.07 -21.32 -15.61
N TRP A 407 -10.08 -22.64 -15.84
CA TRP A 407 -10.28 -23.26 -17.15
C TRP A 407 -11.62 -22.84 -17.80
N ARG A 408 -12.76 -23.24 -17.22
CA ARG A 408 -14.12 -22.96 -17.73
C ARG A 408 -14.30 -23.31 -19.21
N GLY A 409 -13.66 -24.40 -19.65
CA GLY A 409 -13.54 -24.76 -21.06
C GLY A 409 -14.78 -25.42 -21.66
N ILE A 410 -15.71 -25.93 -20.86
CA ILE A 410 -16.99 -26.47 -21.35
C ILE A 410 -18.01 -25.34 -21.47
N LYS A 411 -18.08 -24.47 -20.44
CA LYS A 411 -18.95 -23.29 -20.44
C LYS A 411 -18.53 -22.31 -21.54
N TYR A 412 -17.23 -22.19 -21.81
CA TYR A 412 -16.67 -21.29 -22.83
C TYR A 412 -15.67 -22.05 -23.73
N PRO A 413 -16.13 -22.76 -24.78
CA PRO A 413 -15.25 -23.57 -25.64
C PRO A 413 -14.12 -22.79 -26.31
N LYS A 414 -14.42 -21.61 -26.87
CA LYS A 414 -13.39 -20.74 -27.46
C LYS A 414 -12.36 -20.22 -26.46
N ARG A 415 -12.76 -20.03 -25.20
CA ARG A 415 -11.80 -19.71 -24.13
C ARG A 415 -10.80 -20.84 -23.95
N ALA A 416 -11.23 -22.10 -24.04
CA ALA A 416 -10.33 -23.25 -23.98
C ALA A 416 -9.37 -23.29 -25.18
N GLU A 417 -9.84 -22.95 -26.38
CA GLU A 417 -8.98 -22.81 -27.57
C GLU A 417 -7.90 -21.76 -27.35
N TRP A 418 -8.29 -20.56 -26.90
CA TRP A 418 -7.34 -19.47 -26.59
C TRP A 418 -6.36 -19.84 -25.46
N LEU A 419 -6.83 -20.48 -24.39
CA LEU A 419 -5.97 -20.94 -23.32
C LEU A 419 -4.96 -21.99 -23.82
N ASN A 420 -5.39 -22.91 -24.67
CA ASN A 420 -4.47 -23.85 -25.29
C ASN A 420 -3.40 -23.12 -26.11
N LEU A 421 -3.81 -22.23 -27.02
CA LEU A 421 -2.89 -21.50 -27.90
C LEU A 421 -1.88 -20.65 -27.11
N LEU A 422 -2.34 -19.92 -26.10
CA LEU A 422 -1.50 -18.94 -25.38
C LEU A 422 -0.64 -19.57 -24.27
N LEU A 423 -1.08 -20.67 -23.66
CA LEU A 423 -0.35 -21.31 -22.57
C LEU A 423 0.65 -22.38 -23.05
N SER A 424 0.39 -23.07 -24.17
CA SER A 424 1.27 -24.15 -24.66
C SER A 424 2.73 -23.69 -24.82
N PRO A 425 3.06 -22.54 -25.44
CA PRO A 425 4.45 -22.17 -25.66
C PRO A 425 5.26 -21.99 -24.36
N ALA A 426 4.65 -21.40 -23.34
CA ALA A 426 5.28 -21.23 -22.03
C ALA A 426 5.37 -22.56 -21.26
N GLN A 427 4.37 -23.45 -21.42
CA GLN A 427 4.37 -24.79 -20.84
C GLN A 427 5.51 -25.64 -21.39
N GLU A 428 5.69 -25.67 -22.71
CA GLU A 428 6.73 -26.43 -23.41
C GLU A 428 8.15 -25.99 -23.01
N ARG A 429 8.32 -24.68 -22.76
CA ARG A 429 9.57 -24.11 -22.24
C ARG A 429 9.80 -24.35 -20.74
N GLY A 430 8.81 -24.90 -20.02
CA GLY A 430 8.88 -25.11 -18.58
C GLY A 430 8.84 -23.82 -17.74
N VAL A 431 8.37 -22.71 -18.32
CA VAL A 431 8.35 -21.37 -17.71
C VAL A 431 6.95 -20.90 -17.33
N LEU A 432 5.93 -21.75 -17.46
CA LEU A 432 4.55 -21.44 -17.10
C LEU A 432 4.25 -21.76 -15.63
N ASP A 433 3.50 -20.87 -14.98
CA ASP A 433 2.81 -21.13 -13.73
C ASP A 433 1.33 -20.70 -13.82
N ILE A 434 0.42 -21.54 -13.32
CA ILE A 434 -1.02 -21.31 -13.34
C ILE A 434 -1.56 -21.27 -11.92
N TYR A 435 -2.21 -20.16 -11.57
CA TYR A 435 -2.92 -19.98 -10.30
C TYR A 435 -4.43 -20.05 -10.55
N ASP A 436 -5.05 -21.12 -10.05
CA ASP A 436 -6.49 -21.35 -10.17
C ASP A 436 -7.11 -21.63 -8.80
N ARG A 437 -8.19 -20.91 -8.48
CA ARG A 437 -9.01 -21.13 -7.28
C ARG A 437 -9.73 -22.47 -7.26
N PHE A 438 -9.89 -23.12 -8.41
CA PHE A 438 -10.48 -24.47 -8.53
C PHE A 438 -9.43 -25.55 -8.79
N SER A 439 -8.16 -25.29 -8.50
CA SER A 439 -7.05 -26.23 -8.71
C SER A 439 -7.20 -27.57 -7.98
N ASP A 440 -7.97 -27.61 -6.88
CA ASP A 440 -8.26 -28.85 -6.14
C ASP A 440 -9.48 -29.62 -6.68
N GLU A 441 -10.18 -29.11 -7.69
CA GLU A 441 -11.34 -29.77 -8.31
C GLU A 441 -10.93 -31.02 -9.09
N LYS A 442 -11.73 -32.08 -8.98
CA LYS A 442 -11.43 -33.41 -9.56
C LYS A 442 -12.59 -34.03 -10.33
N GLU A 443 -13.81 -33.53 -10.15
CA GLU A 443 -15.02 -34.13 -10.71
C GLU A 443 -15.58 -33.31 -11.86
N ASN A 444 -15.57 -31.97 -11.76
CA ASN A 444 -16.18 -31.12 -12.77
C ASN A 444 -15.21 -30.82 -13.92
N PRO A 445 -15.38 -31.42 -15.12
CA PRO A 445 -14.46 -31.21 -16.24
C PRO A 445 -14.46 -29.77 -16.78
N ASP A 446 -15.49 -28.95 -16.49
CA ASP A 446 -15.47 -27.52 -16.83
C ASP A 446 -14.40 -26.75 -16.04
N LEU A 447 -13.98 -27.28 -14.88
CA LEU A 447 -13.08 -26.63 -13.94
C LEU A 447 -11.66 -27.18 -14.00
N ILE A 448 -11.45 -28.32 -14.64
CA ILE A 448 -10.19 -29.06 -14.62
C ILE A 448 -9.36 -28.71 -15.85
N PHE A 449 -8.12 -28.26 -15.64
CA PHE A 449 -7.18 -28.01 -16.72
C PHE A 449 -6.78 -29.30 -17.45
N PRO A 450 -6.56 -29.27 -18.77
CA PRO A 450 -6.01 -30.39 -19.53
C PRO A 450 -4.70 -30.94 -18.94
N ALA A 451 -4.46 -32.25 -19.11
CA ALA A 451 -3.31 -32.96 -18.53
C ALA A 451 -1.95 -32.29 -18.81
N LYS A 452 -1.76 -31.71 -20.01
CA LYS A 452 -0.53 -31.01 -20.39
C LYS A 452 -0.20 -29.78 -19.52
N PHE A 453 -1.19 -29.16 -18.88
CA PHE A 453 -1.01 -27.98 -18.03
C PHE A 453 -0.96 -28.28 -16.53
N GLN A 454 -1.30 -29.51 -16.13
CA GLN A 454 -1.29 -29.93 -14.73
C GLN A 454 0.06 -29.68 -14.01
N PRO A 455 1.24 -29.90 -14.65
CA PRO A 455 2.53 -29.61 -13.99
C PRO A 455 2.77 -28.13 -13.66
N ALA A 456 2.07 -27.20 -14.33
CA ALA A 456 2.18 -25.77 -14.09
C ALA A 456 1.22 -25.24 -13.01
N LEU A 457 0.26 -26.05 -12.52
CA LEU A 457 -0.67 -25.61 -11.48
C LEU A 457 0.09 -25.30 -10.15
N ARG A 458 -0.28 -24.18 -9.53
CA ARG A 458 0.31 -23.67 -8.27
C ARG A 458 -0.72 -23.45 -7.15
N GLY A 459 -1.95 -23.91 -7.35
CA GLY A 459 -3.02 -23.75 -6.37
C GLY A 459 -3.78 -22.42 -6.51
N GLY A 460 -4.76 -22.22 -5.61
CA GLY A 460 -5.45 -20.94 -5.42
C GLY A 460 -4.74 -20.05 -4.40
N LEU A 461 -4.78 -18.73 -4.61
CA LEU A 461 -4.28 -17.74 -3.64
C LEU A 461 -5.40 -16.77 -3.24
N PRO A 462 -5.47 -16.37 -1.96
CA PRO A 462 -6.26 -15.20 -1.55
C PRO A 462 -5.84 -13.97 -2.35
N TYR A 463 -6.78 -13.10 -2.68
CA TYR A 463 -6.56 -12.00 -3.62
C TYR A 463 -5.39 -11.07 -3.27
N PRO A 464 -5.26 -10.56 -2.02
CA PRO A 464 -4.10 -9.72 -1.68
C PRO A 464 -2.75 -10.45 -1.87
N LYS A 465 -2.72 -11.77 -1.65
CA LYS A 465 -1.52 -12.59 -1.87
C LYS A 465 -1.24 -12.81 -3.34
N LEU A 466 -2.27 -12.93 -4.17
CA LEU A 466 -2.14 -13.00 -5.62
C LEU A 466 -1.46 -11.73 -6.16
N VAL A 467 -1.93 -10.55 -5.73
CA VAL A 467 -1.32 -9.27 -6.13
C VAL A 467 0.13 -9.18 -5.64
N GLU A 468 0.37 -9.44 -4.34
CA GLU A 468 1.70 -9.28 -3.73
C GLU A 468 2.74 -10.26 -4.30
N ARG A 469 2.38 -11.53 -4.47
CA ARG A 469 3.32 -12.62 -4.78
C ARG A 469 3.35 -13.03 -6.24
N VAL A 470 2.38 -12.59 -7.04
CA VAL A 470 2.29 -12.96 -8.45
C VAL A 470 2.35 -11.71 -9.32
N TYR A 471 1.37 -10.80 -9.24
CA TYR A 471 1.31 -9.64 -10.16
C TYR A 471 2.54 -8.74 -10.12
N LYS A 472 3.21 -8.65 -8.97
CA LYS A 472 4.41 -7.81 -8.75
C LYS A 472 5.75 -8.52 -8.92
N THR A 473 5.76 -9.82 -9.24
CA THR A 473 6.98 -10.64 -9.26
C THR A 473 7.23 -11.27 -10.63
N TYR A 474 6.20 -11.62 -11.40
CA TYR A 474 6.36 -12.28 -12.70
C TYR A 474 6.69 -11.30 -13.83
N ASP A 475 7.45 -11.79 -14.80
CA ASP A 475 7.93 -11.00 -15.93
C ASP A 475 6.92 -10.84 -17.07
N ALA A 476 5.91 -11.72 -17.14
CA ALA A 476 4.84 -11.67 -18.14
C ALA A 476 3.59 -12.44 -17.69
N PHE A 477 2.45 -12.09 -18.29
CA PHE A 477 1.17 -12.71 -17.98
C PHE A 477 0.39 -13.09 -19.24
N VAL A 478 -0.34 -14.21 -19.15
CA VAL A 478 -1.38 -14.56 -20.11
C VAL A 478 -2.76 -14.15 -19.56
N ASN A 479 -3.61 -13.62 -20.43
CA ASN A 479 -5.01 -13.36 -20.16
C ASN A 479 -5.90 -13.90 -21.29
N VAL A 480 -7.13 -14.30 -20.95
CA VAL A 480 -8.17 -14.64 -21.93
C VAL A 480 -9.51 -14.06 -21.49
N ASN A 481 -10.25 -13.50 -22.43
CA ASN A 481 -11.61 -13.02 -22.20
C ASN A 481 -12.62 -14.12 -22.53
N SER A 482 -13.71 -14.19 -21.76
CA SER A 482 -14.85 -15.07 -22.08
C SER A 482 -15.89 -14.39 -22.98
N VAL A 483 -15.85 -13.06 -23.06
CA VAL A 483 -16.72 -12.23 -23.91
C VAL A 483 -15.86 -11.72 -25.06
N GLU A 484 -16.18 -12.12 -26.29
CA GLU A 484 -15.36 -11.81 -27.47
C GLU A 484 -15.82 -10.57 -28.23
N GLY A 485 -17.13 -10.29 -28.24
CA GLY A 485 -17.72 -9.27 -29.12
C GLY A 485 -18.02 -7.92 -28.48
N SER A 486 -17.60 -7.71 -27.23
CA SER A 486 -17.84 -6.44 -26.53
C SER A 486 -16.78 -5.40 -26.88
N ASP A 487 -17.21 -4.14 -26.97
CA ASP A 487 -16.35 -2.97 -27.14
C ASP A 487 -15.76 -2.43 -25.82
N THR A 488 -16.23 -2.92 -24.67
CA THR A 488 -15.83 -2.40 -23.35
C THR A 488 -15.60 -3.47 -22.28
N MET A 489 -16.18 -4.66 -22.40
CA MET A 489 -16.04 -5.72 -21.42
C MET A 489 -14.69 -6.44 -21.55
N LEU A 490 -13.91 -6.36 -20.48
CA LEU A 490 -12.56 -6.91 -20.37
C LEU A 490 -12.39 -7.61 -19.02
N ALA A 491 -11.49 -8.58 -18.93
CA ALA A 491 -11.14 -9.14 -17.63
C ALA A 491 -10.49 -8.08 -16.73
N ARG A 492 -11.02 -7.92 -15.51
CA ARG A 492 -10.47 -7.04 -14.45
C ARG A 492 -8.95 -7.11 -14.33
N ARG A 493 -8.43 -8.33 -14.44
CA ARG A 493 -7.03 -8.69 -14.29
C ARG A 493 -6.08 -7.92 -15.21
N VAL A 494 -6.51 -7.58 -16.42
CA VAL A 494 -5.66 -6.86 -17.38
C VAL A 494 -5.26 -5.50 -16.81
N PHE A 495 -6.24 -4.79 -16.24
CA PHE A 495 -5.99 -3.51 -15.55
C PHE A 495 -5.08 -3.69 -14.33
N GLU A 496 -5.35 -4.71 -13.52
CA GLU A 496 -4.59 -5.00 -12.29
C GLU A 496 -3.10 -5.33 -12.59
N ILE A 497 -2.84 -6.20 -13.57
CA ILE A 497 -1.49 -6.63 -13.95
C ILE A 497 -0.71 -5.49 -14.59
N MET A 498 -1.33 -4.76 -15.53
CA MET A 498 -0.68 -3.63 -16.19
C MET A 498 -0.41 -2.49 -15.19
N GLY A 499 -1.29 -2.26 -14.22
CA GLY A 499 -1.04 -1.34 -13.10
C GLY A 499 0.13 -1.78 -12.21
N CYS A 500 0.38 -3.10 -12.10
CA CYS A 500 1.58 -3.63 -11.45
C CYS A 500 2.86 -3.50 -12.29
N GLY A 501 2.79 -2.96 -13.51
CA GLY A 501 3.95 -2.81 -14.39
C GLY A 501 4.43 -4.13 -14.98
N ALA A 502 3.52 -5.07 -15.23
CA ALA A 502 3.83 -6.32 -15.91
C ALA A 502 3.17 -6.37 -17.30
N PRO A 503 3.91 -6.80 -18.36
CA PRO A 503 3.35 -7.03 -19.69
C PRO A 503 2.28 -8.12 -19.71
N VAL A 504 1.28 -7.96 -20.59
CA VAL A 504 0.18 -8.90 -20.78
C VAL A 504 0.14 -9.36 -22.23
N MET A 505 0.00 -10.67 -22.43
CA MET A 505 -0.37 -11.31 -23.68
C MET A 505 -1.80 -11.84 -23.56
N SER A 506 -2.67 -11.59 -24.53
CA SER A 506 -4.08 -11.95 -24.42
C SER A 506 -4.72 -12.39 -25.73
N SER A 507 -5.85 -13.11 -25.63
CA SER A 507 -6.77 -13.35 -26.76
C SER A 507 -7.29 -12.02 -27.31
N TYR A 508 -7.48 -11.96 -28.63
CA TYR A 508 -8.10 -10.80 -29.27
C TYR A 508 -9.53 -10.54 -28.76
N SER A 509 -9.90 -9.26 -28.66
CA SER A 509 -11.29 -8.78 -28.58
C SER A 509 -11.32 -7.30 -29.00
N PRO A 510 -12.44 -6.77 -29.54
CA PRO A 510 -12.57 -5.36 -29.90
C PRO A 510 -12.25 -4.41 -28.74
N ALA A 511 -12.73 -4.73 -27.53
CA ALA A 511 -12.38 -3.97 -26.32
C ALA A 511 -10.88 -3.92 -26.04
N MET A 512 -10.15 -5.03 -26.25
CA MET A 512 -8.71 -5.09 -25.97
C MET A 512 -7.94 -4.19 -26.93
N GLU A 513 -8.26 -4.26 -28.22
CA GLU A 513 -7.65 -3.43 -29.26
C GLU A 513 -7.96 -1.94 -29.04
N LYS A 514 -9.22 -1.60 -28.75
CA LYS A 514 -9.66 -0.21 -28.52
C LYS A 514 -9.04 0.43 -27.28
N VAL A 515 -8.92 -0.32 -26.19
CA VAL A 515 -8.45 0.21 -24.90
C VAL A 515 -6.92 0.18 -24.81
N PHE A 516 -6.28 -0.90 -25.26
CA PHE A 516 -4.85 -1.13 -25.05
C PHE A 516 -4.01 -1.11 -26.32
N GLY A 517 -4.59 -1.40 -27.49
CA GLY A 517 -3.86 -1.50 -28.75
C GLY A 517 -2.60 -2.36 -28.60
N ASP A 518 -1.47 -1.84 -29.08
CA ASP A 518 -0.17 -2.52 -29.05
C ASP A 518 0.44 -2.70 -27.65
N LEU A 519 -0.18 -2.19 -26.58
CA LEU A 519 0.31 -2.38 -25.21
C LEU A 519 0.01 -3.78 -24.66
N VAL A 520 -1.01 -4.46 -25.20
CA VAL A 520 -1.30 -5.86 -24.92
C VAL A 520 -0.98 -6.66 -26.16
N LEU A 521 -0.14 -7.68 -26.00
CA LEU A 521 0.25 -8.54 -27.12
C LEU A 521 -0.89 -9.50 -27.45
N MET A 522 -1.35 -9.52 -28.70
CA MET A 522 -2.49 -10.34 -29.13
C MET A 522 -2.08 -11.28 -30.27
N PRO A 523 -1.30 -12.35 -30.00
CA PRO A 523 -0.92 -13.30 -31.02
C PRO A 523 -2.14 -14.06 -31.54
N SER A 524 -2.15 -14.33 -32.84
CA SER A 524 -3.20 -15.11 -33.52
C SER A 524 -2.81 -16.58 -33.70
N THR A 525 -1.54 -16.92 -33.52
CA THR A 525 -1.02 -18.28 -33.66
C THR A 525 -0.15 -18.69 -32.48
N GLU A 526 0.03 -20.00 -32.29
CA GLU A 526 0.91 -20.55 -31.25
C GLU A 526 2.39 -20.18 -31.49
N GLN A 527 2.80 -20.10 -32.76
CA GLN A 527 4.14 -19.65 -33.13
C GLN A 527 4.38 -18.20 -32.67
N GLU A 528 3.47 -17.29 -33.01
CA GLU A 528 3.55 -15.89 -32.57
C GLU A 528 3.55 -15.78 -31.05
N ALA A 529 2.70 -16.54 -30.37
CA ALA A 529 2.67 -16.58 -28.90
C ALA A 529 4.01 -17.08 -28.31
N GLY A 530 4.66 -18.04 -28.97
CA GLY A 530 6.00 -18.51 -28.63
C GLY A 530 7.08 -17.44 -28.81
N GLU A 531 7.11 -16.77 -29.96
CA GLU A 531 8.06 -15.67 -30.24
C GLU A 531 7.88 -14.50 -29.26
N MET A 532 6.63 -14.15 -28.95
CA MET A 532 6.32 -13.13 -27.95
C MET A 532 6.72 -13.56 -26.54
N THR A 533 6.54 -14.83 -26.18
CA THR A 533 7.01 -15.38 -24.90
C THR A 533 8.53 -15.26 -24.79
N ASP A 534 9.26 -15.67 -25.82
CA ASP A 534 10.73 -15.60 -25.85
C ASP A 534 11.23 -14.16 -25.75
N ARG A 535 10.62 -13.25 -26.51
CA ARG A 535 10.96 -11.83 -26.45
C ARG A 535 10.64 -11.23 -25.07
N LEU A 536 9.48 -11.56 -24.51
CA LEU A 536 9.11 -11.11 -23.18
C LEU A 536 10.09 -11.61 -22.14
N LEU A 537 10.57 -12.85 -22.17
CA LEU A 537 11.52 -13.34 -21.15
C LEU A 537 12.98 -12.89 -21.43
N GLY A 538 13.37 -12.75 -22.70
CA GLY A 538 14.73 -12.43 -23.13
C GLY A 538 15.09 -10.94 -23.19
N ASP A 539 14.13 -10.05 -23.47
CA ASP A 539 14.39 -8.62 -23.67
C ASP A 539 13.83 -7.76 -22.53
N ALA A 540 14.70 -7.44 -21.56
CA ALA A 540 14.34 -6.64 -20.39
C ALA A 540 13.96 -5.19 -20.72
N LEU A 541 14.54 -4.60 -21.78
CA LEU A 541 14.25 -3.21 -22.17
C LEU A 541 12.88 -3.13 -22.85
N TYR A 542 12.56 -4.10 -23.71
CA TYR A 542 11.22 -4.25 -24.29
C TYR A 542 10.16 -4.46 -23.21
N ARG A 543 10.39 -5.36 -22.25
CA ARG A 543 9.50 -5.54 -21.08
C ARG A 543 9.29 -4.23 -20.33
N ALA A 544 10.38 -3.52 -20.00
CA ALA A 544 10.30 -2.26 -19.27
C ALA A 544 9.52 -1.18 -20.04
N THR A 545 9.65 -1.16 -21.37
CA THR A 545 8.92 -0.23 -22.25
C THR A 545 7.42 -0.48 -22.19
N LEU A 546 6.98 -1.72 -22.39
CA LEU A 546 5.57 -2.11 -22.28
C LEU A 546 5.02 -1.81 -20.88
N ALA A 547 5.76 -2.20 -19.84
CA ALA A 547 5.40 -1.96 -18.45
C ALA A 547 5.21 -0.46 -18.15
N THR A 548 6.12 0.40 -18.61
CA THR A 548 6.06 1.84 -18.34
C THR A 548 4.87 2.49 -19.04
N LYS A 549 4.63 2.14 -20.32
CA LYS A 549 3.46 2.64 -21.06
C LYS A 549 2.15 2.12 -20.45
N GLY A 550 2.11 0.85 -20.05
CA GLY A 550 0.96 0.24 -19.38
C GLY A 550 0.63 0.91 -18.05
N VAL A 551 1.62 1.11 -17.18
CA VAL A 551 1.47 1.86 -15.92
C VAL A 551 0.95 3.27 -16.20
N ARG A 552 1.53 3.97 -17.18
CA ARG A 552 1.08 5.32 -17.55
C ARG A 552 -0.39 5.33 -17.95
N LEU A 553 -0.81 4.42 -18.83
CA LEU A 553 -2.22 4.31 -19.27
C LEU A 553 -3.14 4.00 -18.08
N ILE A 554 -2.82 2.96 -17.31
CA ILE A 554 -3.69 2.50 -16.21
C ILE A 554 -3.82 3.58 -15.14
N HIS A 555 -2.71 4.14 -14.66
CA HIS A 555 -2.74 5.09 -13.56
C HIS A 555 -3.24 6.48 -13.96
N SER A 556 -3.29 6.81 -15.26
CA SER A 556 -3.86 8.08 -15.74
C SER A 556 -5.32 7.99 -16.21
N LYS A 557 -5.87 6.79 -16.44
CA LYS A 557 -7.24 6.65 -17.01
C LYS A 557 -8.11 5.53 -16.43
N HIS A 558 -7.52 4.55 -15.76
CA HIS A 558 -8.21 3.31 -15.41
C HIS A 558 -7.94 2.87 -13.97
N THR A 559 -8.17 3.80 -13.04
CA THR A 559 -8.10 3.52 -11.60
C THR A 559 -9.49 3.58 -10.97
N TYR A 560 -9.69 2.92 -9.83
CA TYR A 560 -10.97 3.03 -9.11
C TYR A 560 -11.29 4.46 -8.69
N ARG A 561 -10.26 5.30 -8.53
CA ARG A 561 -10.42 6.74 -8.36
C ARG A 561 -11.07 7.41 -9.58
N HIS A 562 -10.65 7.06 -10.79
CA HIS A 562 -11.32 7.51 -12.02
C HIS A 562 -12.77 7.01 -12.08
N ARG A 563 -13.04 5.76 -11.68
CA ARG A 563 -14.42 5.23 -11.62
C ARG A 563 -15.30 5.97 -10.62
N LEU A 564 -14.75 6.33 -9.46
CA LEU A 564 -15.45 7.15 -8.47
C LEU A 564 -15.77 8.55 -9.01
N GLN A 565 -14.85 9.15 -9.78
CA GLN A 565 -15.10 10.42 -10.46
C GLN A 565 -16.17 10.28 -11.55
N GLU A 566 -16.09 9.26 -12.41
CA GLU A 566 -17.12 8.98 -13.43
C GLU A 566 -18.50 8.81 -12.78
N MET A 567 -18.61 8.02 -11.70
CA MET A 567 -19.86 7.85 -10.96
C MET A 567 -20.36 9.18 -10.38
N SER A 568 -19.47 9.96 -9.77
CA SER A 568 -19.77 11.29 -9.21
C SER A 568 -20.36 12.24 -10.25
N GLU A 569 -19.78 12.27 -11.45
CA GLU A 569 -20.27 13.08 -12.56
C GLU A 569 -21.67 12.65 -13.01
N LYS A 570 -21.93 11.33 -13.08
CA LYS A 570 -23.25 10.80 -13.48
C LYS A 570 -24.36 11.08 -12.47
N ILE A 571 -24.05 11.09 -11.18
CA ILE A 571 -25.04 11.34 -10.11
C ILE A 571 -25.18 12.83 -9.76
N GLY A 572 -24.42 13.71 -10.42
CA GLY A 572 -24.46 15.15 -10.18
C GLY A 572 -23.96 15.60 -8.81
N LYS A 573 -23.15 14.78 -8.12
CA LYS A 573 -22.54 15.14 -6.82
C LYS A 573 -21.04 15.34 -7.00
N PRO A 574 -20.49 16.55 -6.80
CA PRO A 574 -19.07 16.81 -7.05
C PRO A 574 -18.17 16.00 -6.12
N PHE A 575 -17.23 15.25 -6.69
CA PHE A 575 -16.15 14.56 -5.99
C PHE A 575 -14.83 14.94 -6.66
N VAL A 576 -13.98 15.68 -5.96
CA VAL A 576 -12.61 15.97 -6.43
C VAL A 576 -11.69 14.93 -5.83
N ALA A 577 -11.30 13.97 -6.66
CA ALA A 577 -10.61 12.78 -6.19
C ALA A 577 -9.18 13.06 -5.70
N GLN A 578 -8.48 14.02 -6.32
CA GLN A 578 -7.32 14.77 -5.80
C GLN A 578 -7.20 16.10 -6.58
N PRO A 579 -6.75 17.21 -5.96
CA PRO A 579 -6.36 18.39 -6.73
C PRO A 579 -5.14 18.06 -7.59
N ALA A 580 -5.08 18.62 -8.81
CA ALA A 580 -3.89 18.54 -9.65
C ALA A 580 -2.66 19.03 -8.88
N ARG A 581 -1.52 18.34 -9.07
CA ARG A 581 -0.26 18.69 -8.41
C ARG A 581 0.48 19.70 -9.25
N LYS A 582 0.38 20.99 -8.90
CA LYS A 582 1.24 22.00 -9.51
C LYS A 582 2.71 21.68 -9.21
N VAL A 583 3.50 21.43 -10.26
CA VAL A 583 4.94 21.12 -10.17
C VAL A 583 5.76 22.36 -10.46
N SER A 584 6.61 22.73 -9.52
CA SER A 584 7.58 23.83 -9.63
C SER A 584 8.92 23.27 -10.09
N ILE A 585 9.25 23.50 -11.36
CA ILE A 585 10.54 23.13 -11.95
C ILE A 585 11.58 24.17 -11.51
N LEU A 586 12.62 23.71 -10.82
CA LEU A 586 13.69 24.54 -10.27
C LEU A 586 14.96 24.27 -11.07
N CYS A 587 15.37 25.24 -11.89
CA CYS A 587 16.56 25.13 -12.70
C CYS A 587 17.51 26.28 -12.37
N SER A 588 18.74 25.97 -12.00
CA SER A 588 19.79 26.97 -11.79
C SER A 588 20.93 26.69 -12.76
N SER A 589 21.42 27.71 -13.45
CA SER A 589 22.52 27.54 -14.40
C SER A 589 23.49 28.71 -14.35
N LYS A 590 24.77 28.37 -14.50
CA LYS A 590 25.87 29.30 -14.78
C LYS A 590 26.36 29.22 -16.23
N ARG A 591 25.65 28.49 -17.09
CA ARG A 591 26.10 27.99 -18.39
C ARG A 591 25.14 28.43 -19.50
N PRO A 592 25.32 29.65 -20.06
CA PRO A 592 24.42 30.21 -21.07
C PRO A 592 24.21 29.31 -22.31
N GLN A 593 25.18 28.47 -22.65
CA GLN A 593 25.10 27.54 -23.78
C GLN A 593 24.01 26.48 -23.63
N PHE A 594 23.55 26.18 -22.41
CA PHE A 594 22.54 25.16 -22.15
C PHE A 594 21.10 25.70 -22.09
N LEU A 595 20.92 27.04 -22.10
CA LEU A 595 19.60 27.67 -21.92
C LEU A 595 18.57 27.22 -22.96
N GLU A 596 18.97 27.14 -24.23
CA GLU A 596 18.05 26.73 -25.30
C GLU A 596 17.63 25.26 -25.15
N ALA A 597 18.55 24.39 -24.73
CA ALA A 597 18.25 22.98 -24.46
C ALA A 597 17.30 22.85 -23.27
N VAL A 598 17.51 23.61 -22.19
CA VAL A 598 16.62 23.66 -21.02
C VAL A 598 15.22 24.09 -21.43
N GLY A 599 15.09 25.24 -22.12
CA GLY A 599 13.81 25.76 -22.58
C GLY A 599 13.06 24.75 -23.46
N ARG A 600 13.75 24.13 -24.41
CA ARG A 600 13.17 23.11 -25.30
C ARG A 600 12.63 21.90 -24.54
N GLN A 601 13.40 21.38 -23.58
CA GLN A 601 13.01 20.16 -22.85
C GLN A 601 11.85 20.39 -21.86
N ILE A 602 11.82 21.56 -21.22
CA ILE A 602 10.70 21.95 -20.33
C ILE A 602 9.42 22.16 -21.15
N ARG A 603 9.49 22.85 -22.30
CA ARG A 603 8.34 23.03 -23.20
C ARG A 603 7.77 21.70 -23.71
N ALA A 604 8.63 20.70 -23.89
CA ALA A 604 8.24 19.37 -24.37
C ALA A 604 7.55 18.51 -23.28
N GLN A 605 7.49 18.94 -22.02
CA GLN A 605 6.83 18.15 -20.97
C GLN A 605 5.33 18.01 -21.23
N THR A 606 4.85 16.77 -21.12
CA THR A 606 3.44 16.39 -21.31
C THR A 606 2.58 16.70 -20.08
N TYR A 607 3.18 16.77 -18.89
CA TYR A 607 2.50 17.28 -17.70
C TYR A 607 2.36 18.80 -17.80
N THR A 608 1.13 19.31 -17.71
CA THR A 608 0.82 20.71 -18.06
C THR A 608 0.74 21.64 -16.86
N ASP A 609 0.41 21.13 -15.67
CA ASP A 609 0.26 21.95 -14.46
C ASP A 609 1.64 22.22 -13.82
N THR A 610 2.43 23.03 -14.52
CA THR A 610 3.81 23.35 -14.16
C THR A 610 4.04 24.85 -14.05
N GLU A 611 4.93 25.24 -13.15
CA GLU A 611 5.65 26.52 -13.23
C GLU A 611 7.15 26.26 -13.31
N THR A 612 7.89 27.23 -13.85
CA THR A 612 9.36 27.14 -13.94
C THR A 612 9.99 28.34 -13.28
N ILE A 613 10.90 28.07 -12.36
CA ILE A 613 11.72 29.10 -11.73
C ILE A 613 13.14 28.85 -12.17
N PHE A 614 13.61 29.74 -13.04
CA PHE A 614 14.96 29.71 -13.59
C PHE A 614 15.85 30.69 -12.82
N VAL A 615 16.97 30.22 -12.31
CA VAL A 615 17.94 31.04 -11.57
C VAL A 615 19.20 31.20 -12.41
N MET A 616 19.44 32.42 -12.86
CA MET A 616 20.71 32.83 -13.46
C MET A 616 21.76 32.90 -12.35
N HIS A 617 22.64 31.91 -12.32
CA HIS A 617 23.68 31.75 -11.30
C HIS A 617 25.05 32.17 -11.83
N ARG A 618 25.07 33.33 -12.49
CA ARG A 618 26.26 33.96 -13.05
C ARG A 618 25.99 35.44 -13.22
N ASP A 619 26.90 36.29 -12.74
CA ASP A 619 26.64 37.73 -12.62
C ASP A 619 26.54 38.43 -13.98
N ASP A 620 27.24 37.94 -15.01
CA ASP A 620 27.24 38.50 -16.37
C ASP A 620 26.24 37.83 -17.34
N MET A 621 25.37 36.92 -16.86
CA MET A 621 24.36 36.29 -17.71
C MET A 621 23.30 37.33 -18.14
N SER A 622 23.05 37.43 -19.45
CA SER A 622 22.04 38.36 -20.02
C SER A 622 20.62 37.86 -19.75
N GLU A 623 19.79 38.76 -19.23
CA GLU A 623 18.36 38.51 -19.02
C GLU A 623 17.62 38.34 -20.35
N GLU A 624 18.00 39.11 -21.37
CA GLU A 624 17.41 39.01 -22.71
C GLU A 624 17.73 37.67 -23.35
N GLN A 625 18.95 37.15 -23.15
CA GLN A 625 19.34 35.82 -23.64
C GLN A 625 18.54 34.73 -22.93
N ALA A 626 18.42 34.79 -21.60
CA ALA A 626 17.64 33.84 -20.82
C ALA A 626 16.15 33.88 -21.19
N ALA A 627 15.56 35.08 -21.28
CA ALA A 627 14.16 35.27 -21.68
C ALA A 627 13.88 34.73 -23.09
N ARG A 628 14.81 34.92 -24.02
CA ARG A 628 14.69 34.39 -25.39
C ARG A 628 14.72 32.86 -25.42
N ALA A 629 15.71 32.25 -24.77
CA ALA A 629 15.88 30.80 -24.77
C ALA A 629 14.73 30.06 -24.06
N LEU A 630 14.21 30.68 -23.00
CA LEU A 630 13.10 30.15 -22.18
C LEU A 630 11.73 30.63 -22.67
N HIS A 631 11.65 31.35 -23.79
CA HIS A 631 10.38 31.79 -24.37
C HIS A 631 9.44 30.60 -24.58
N GLY A 632 8.17 30.77 -24.20
CA GLY A 632 7.14 29.71 -24.28
C GLY A 632 7.18 28.66 -23.17
N VAL A 633 8.10 28.75 -22.21
CA VAL A 633 8.04 27.95 -20.97
C VAL A 633 6.85 28.42 -20.11
N ARG A 634 6.08 27.48 -19.57
CA ARG A 634 4.85 27.76 -18.80
C ARG A 634 5.19 28.42 -17.47
N ASN A 635 4.47 29.49 -17.13
CA ASN A 635 4.56 30.22 -15.86
C ASN A 635 6.02 30.46 -15.42
N LEU A 636 6.82 31.05 -16.31
CA LEU A 636 8.25 31.28 -16.12
C LEU A 636 8.50 32.46 -15.15
N LYS A 637 9.36 32.23 -14.16
CA LYS A 637 9.96 33.24 -13.29
C LYS A 637 11.47 33.17 -13.44
N ILE A 638 12.13 34.30 -13.66
CA ILE A 638 13.59 34.38 -13.76
C ILE A 638 14.12 35.13 -12.54
N LEU A 639 15.09 34.52 -11.86
CA LEU A 639 15.83 35.11 -10.74
C LEU A 639 17.30 35.26 -11.10
N ARG A 640 18.00 36.17 -10.44
CA ARG A 640 19.45 36.29 -10.47
C ARG A 640 20.01 36.00 -9.08
N THR A 641 21.11 35.27 -9.02
CA THR A 641 21.87 35.06 -7.79
C THR A 641 23.36 35.15 -8.06
N SER A 642 24.12 35.63 -7.07
CA SER A 642 25.57 35.86 -7.23
C SER A 642 26.33 34.57 -7.49
N GLU A 643 27.35 34.63 -8.35
CA GLU A 643 28.21 33.49 -8.66
C GLU A 643 28.99 32.96 -7.45
N GLU A 644 29.20 33.79 -6.42
CA GLU A 644 29.84 33.43 -5.15
C GLU A 644 28.96 32.54 -4.27
N LYS A 645 27.64 32.57 -4.46
CA LYS A 645 26.72 31.72 -3.71
C LYS A 645 26.82 30.27 -4.19
N PHE A 646 26.65 29.32 -3.28
CA PHE A 646 26.49 27.91 -3.67
C PHE A 646 25.16 27.62 -4.36
N LEU A 647 25.10 26.57 -5.19
CA LEU A 647 23.89 26.06 -5.86
C LEU A 647 22.71 25.89 -4.89
N ALA A 648 22.98 25.46 -3.66
CA ALA A 648 21.96 25.33 -2.62
C ALA A 648 21.19 26.63 -2.38
N HIS A 649 21.85 27.79 -2.39
CA HIS A 649 21.18 29.09 -2.22
C HIS A 649 20.25 29.38 -3.40
N ALA A 650 20.73 29.15 -4.64
CA ALA A 650 19.91 29.33 -5.84
C ALA A 650 18.64 28.48 -5.80
N LEU A 651 18.77 27.19 -5.45
CA LEU A 651 17.63 26.28 -5.34
C LEU A 651 16.69 26.67 -4.20
N ASN A 652 17.21 27.07 -3.04
CA ASN A 652 16.41 27.51 -1.90
C ASN A 652 15.65 28.83 -2.19
N ASP A 653 16.30 29.79 -2.85
CA ASP A 653 15.69 31.06 -3.28
C ASP A 653 14.53 30.76 -4.26
N ALA A 654 14.72 29.81 -5.18
CA ALA A 654 13.66 29.35 -6.08
C ALA A 654 12.50 28.66 -5.32
N MET A 655 12.80 27.79 -4.36
CA MET A 655 11.79 27.11 -3.54
C MET A 655 10.91 28.09 -2.74
N GLN A 656 11.46 29.22 -2.33
CA GLN A 656 10.76 30.24 -1.53
C GLN A 656 9.66 30.96 -2.34
N ILE A 657 9.87 31.18 -3.63
CA ILE A 657 8.93 31.90 -4.50
C ILE A 657 7.99 30.99 -5.30
N ALA A 658 8.16 29.68 -5.17
CA ALA A 658 7.36 28.68 -5.83
C ALA A 658 5.95 28.57 -5.24
N GLU A 659 4.95 28.55 -6.11
CA GLU A 659 3.54 28.40 -5.76
C GLU A 659 3.15 26.92 -5.59
N GLY A 660 3.76 26.02 -6.37
CA GLY A 660 3.55 24.58 -6.26
C GLY A 660 4.19 23.97 -5.01
N ASP A 661 3.54 22.95 -4.46
CA ASP A 661 4.04 22.14 -3.33
C ASP A 661 4.87 20.93 -3.78
N THR A 662 4.92 20.63 -5.07
CA THR A 662 5.79 19.60 -5.63
C THR A 662 6.94 20.28 -6.38
N PHE A 663 8.17 19.99 -5.98
CA PHE A 663 9.36 20.55 -6.60
C PHE A 663 10.01 19.52 -7.52
N ALA A 664 10.55 19.98 -8.65
CA ALA A 664 11.38 19.17 -9.53
C ALA A 664 12.71 19.89 -9.76
N LYS A 665 13.81 19.35 -9.24
CA LYS A 665 15.15 19.85 -9.57
C LYS A 665 15.45 19.49 -11.03
N TRP A 666 15.96 20.47 -11.76
CA TRP A 666 16.26 20.34 -13.17
C TRP A 666 17.69 20.79 -13.45
N ASP A 667 18.55 19.82 -13.81
CA ASP A 667 19.93 20.10 -14.18
C ASP A 667 19.98 20.59 -15.63
N ASP A 668 20.78 21.62 -15.89
CA ASP A 668 20.85 22.30 -17.18
C ASP A 668 21.58 21.48 -18.25
N ASP A 669 22.38 20.50 -17.85
CA ASP A 669 23.25 19.72 -18.73
C ASP A 669 22.85 18.24 -18.90
N ASP A 670 21.74 17.81 -18.29
CA ASP A 670 21.16 16.46 -18.47
C ASP A 670 20.00 16.47 -19.49
N LEU A 671 19.63 15.28 -19.97
CA LEU A 671 18.50 15.13 -20.90
C LEU A 671 17.26 14.55 -20.22
N TYR A 672 16.14 15.25 -20.35
CA TYR A 672 14.85 14.91 -19.79
C TYR A 672 13.83 14.67 -20.90
N GLY A 673 13.19 13.49 -20.85
CA GLY A 673 12.18 13.09 -21.83
C GLY A 673 10.82 13.79 -21.61
N PRO A 674 9.94 13.83 -22.61
CA PRO A 674 8.63 14.49 -22.53
C PRO A 674 7.74 14.03 -21.36
N ASN A 675 7.86 12.77 -20.93
CA ASN A 675 7.05 12.20 -19.86
C ASN A 675 7.77 12.17 -18.50
N TYR A 676 8.92 12.85 -18.35
CA TYR A 676 9.70 12.81 -17.12
C TYR A 676 8.89 13.26 -15.89
N ILE A 677 8.30 14.46 -15.95
CA ILE A 677 7.46 14.97 -14.86
C ILE A 677 6.18 14.15 -14.71
N PHE A 678 5.55 13.76 -15.82
CA PHE A 678 4.30 12.99 -15.81
C PHE A 678 4.46 11.66 -15.07
N ASP A 679 5.48 10.88 -15.41
CA ASP A 679 5.75 9.59 -14.78
C ASP A 679 6.11 9.73 -13.30
N SER A 680 6.80 10.82 -12.93
CA SER A 680 7.15 11.09 -11.54
C SER A 680 5.93 11.52 -10.72
N VAL A 681 5.00 12.31 -11.28
CA VAL A 681 3.75 12.66 -10.61
C VAL A 681 2.90 11.41 -10.34
N LEU A 682 2.77 10.50 -11.32
CA LEU A 682 2.08 9.22 -11.12
C LEU A 682 2.66 8.42 -9.96
N GLY A 683 3.98 8.51 -9.75
CA GLY A 683 4.64 7.88 -8.61
C GLY A 683 4.15 8.33 -7.25
N PHE A 684 3.75 9.60 -7.10
CA PHE A 684 3.11 10.06 -5.86
C PHE A 684 1.69 9.53 -5.71
N ASP A 685 0.99 9.28 -6.81
CA ASP A 685 -0.40 8.83 -6.79
C ASP A 685 -0.53 7.37 -6.37
N TYR A 686 0.36 6.50 -6.85
CA TYR A 686 0.38 5.09 -6.46
C TYR A 686 1.22 4.81 -5.21
N ALA A 687 2.05 5.77 -4.78
CA ALA A 687 2.83 5.69 -3.55
C ALA A 687 2.66 6.96 -2.69
N PRO A 688 1.47 7.19 -2.11
CA PRO A 688 1.12 8.47 -1.48
C PRO A 688 1.96 8.85 -0.26
N ARG A 689 2.67 7.90 0.37
CA ARG A 689 3.61 8.17 1.49
C ARG A 689 4.98 8.66 1.06
N THR A 690 5.28 8.59 -0.23
CA THR A 690 6.60 8.96 -0.76
C THR A 690 6.81 10.45 -0.60
N ALA A 691 7.94 10.82 0.02
CA ALA A 691 8.37 12.20 0.17
C ALA A 691 9.17 12.68 -1.03
N LEU A 692 10.00 11.79 -1.61
CA LEU A 692 10.82 12.09 -2.79
C LEU A 692 10.78 10.94 -3.81
N ILE A 693 10.68 11.32 -5.07
CA ILE A 693 10.80 10.45 -6.25
C ILE A 693 12.08 10.79 -6.98
N GLY A 694 12.74 9.74 -7.49
CA GLY A 694 13.83 9.90 -8.44
C GLY A 694 14.12 8.61 -9.19
N LYS A 695 15.34 8.49 -9.71
CA LYS A 695 15.80 7.31 -10.46
C LYS A 695 17.12 6.80 -9.88
N ASN A 696 17.12 5.55 -9.42
CA ASN A 696 18.34 4.83 -9.00
C ASN A 696 18.91 3.99 -10.16
N SER A 697 18.04 3.53 -11.06
CA SER A 697 18.44 3.03 -12.38
C SER A 697 18.14 4.09 -13.44
N TYR A 698 19.13 4.43 -14.26
CA TYR A 698 19.02 5.50 -15.25
C TYR A 698 19.96 5.28 -16.43
N PHE A 699 19.64 5.86 -17.58
CA PHE A 699 20.54 5.89 -18.73
C PHE A 699 21.65 6.92 -18.50
N THR A 700 22.85 6.61 -18.97
CA THR A 700 24.02 7.50 -18.94
C THR A 700 24.70 7.45 -20.30
N TYR A 701 24.95 8.60 -20.90
CA TYR A 701 25.65 8.71 -22.18
C TYR A 701 27.07 9.22 -21.94
N LEU A 702 28.06 8.47 -22.42
CA LEU A 702 29.47 8.82 -22.34
C LEU A 702 29.91 9.39 -23.68
N GLU A 703 30.04 10.71 -23.77
CA GLU A 703 30.35 11.44 -25.00
C GLU A 703 31.70 11.04 -25.58
N GLN A 704 32.73 10.86 -24.73
CA GLN A 704 34.05 10.42 -25.17
C GLN A 704 34.03 9.06 -25.90
N ARG A 705 33.09 8.19 -25.53
CA ARG A 705 32.97 6.83 -26.08
C ARG A 705 31.88 6.72 -27.15
N ASP A 706 31.07 7.77 -27.32
CA ASP A 706 29.84 7.77 -28.12
C ASP A 706 28.95 6.54 -27.80
N LYS A 707 28.67 6.31 -26.51
CA LYS A 707 27.93 5.12 -26.04
C LYS A 707 26.98 5.42 -24.88
N THR A 708 25.82 4.77 -24.90
CA THR A 708 24.84 4.82 -23.82
C THR A 708 24.78 3.52 -23.02
N TYR A 709 24.76 3.64 -21.69
CA TYR A 709 24.66 2.55 -20.74
C TYR A 709 23.46 2.72 -19.81
N LEU A 710 22.90 1.61 -19.32
CA LEU A 710 21.98 1.61 -18.19
C LEU A 710 22.77 1.39 -16.89
N ARG A 711 22.71 2.36 -15.98
CA ARG A 711 23.35 2.30 -14.66
C ARG A 711 22.45 1.59 -13.66
N PHE A 712 23.06 0.73 -12.84
CA PHE A 712 22.43 -0.01 -11.75
C PHE A 712 21.13 -0.72 -12.13
N PRO A 713 21.12 -1.58 -13.17
CA PRO A 713 19.91 -2.28 -13.62
C PRO A 713 19.23 -3.03 -12.46
N GLY A 714 17.89 -2.98 -12.41
CA GLY A 714 17.09 -3.63 -11.36
C GLY A 714 16.93 -2.82 -10.07
N ARG A 715 17.40 -1.57 -10.04
CA ARG A 715 17.14 -0.59 -8.95
C ARG A 715 15.98 0.38 -9.25
N ASP A 716 15.26 0.16 -10.34
CA ASP A 716 14.04 0.88 -10.69
C ASP A 716 12.83 0.36 -9.90
N ASN A 717 11.78 1.17 -9.87
CA ASN A 717 10.47 0.83 -9.33
C ASN A 717 10.50 0.23 -7.91
N GLN A 718 11.25 0.81 -6.98
CA GLN A 718 11.34 0.30 -5.60
C GLN A 718 11.67 1.40 -4.60
N MET A 719 11.30 1.16 -3.34
CA MET A 719 11.74 2.01 -2.24
C MET A 719 13.25 1.94 -2.11
N THR A 720 13.88 3.09 -1.93
CA THR A 720 15.33 3.21 -1.89
C THR A 720 15.74 4.28 -0.89
N ASN A 721 17.04 4.43 -0.69
CA ASN A 721 17.64 5.51 0.06
C ASN A 721 18.46 6.46 -0.84
N LEU A 722 18.68 6.08 -2.10
CA LEU A 722 19.54 6.81 -3.02
C LEU A 722 18.92 6.85 -4.42
N VAL A 723 18.95 8.03 -5.03
CA VAL A 723 18.59 8.29 -6.43
C VAL A 723 19.59 9.26 -7.03
N HIS A 724 19.57 9.43 -8.35
CA HIS A 724 20.44 10.39 -9.03
C HIS A 724 20.06 11.84 -8.68
N GLY A 725 21.05 12.70 -8.45
CA GLY A 725 20.85 14.10 -8.04
C GLY A 725 20.12 14.97 -9.06
N GLY A 726 20.29 14.69 -10.35
CA GLY A 726 19.50 15.32 -11.43
C GLY A 726 18.06 14.83 -11.52
N THR A 727 17.60 13.94 -10.62
CA THR A 727 16.27 13.34 -10.71
C THR A 727 15.36 13.60 -9.51
N LEU A 728 15.72 14.56 -8.66
CA LEU A 728 14.99 14.82 -7.41
C LEU A 728 13.66 15.53 -7.67
N ILE A 729 12.56 14.86 -7.35
CA ILE A 729 11.22 15.44 -7.32
C ILE A 729 10.60 15.17 -5.95
N TRP A 730 10.21 16.18 -5.21
CA TRP A 730 9.76 16.02 -3.82
C TRP A 730 8.55 16.86 -3.46
N ASP A 731 7.83 16.41 -2.43
CA ASP A 731 6.64 17.06 -1.91
C ASP A 731 7.00 17.89 -0.67
N ARG A 732 6.88 19.21 -0.79
CA ARG A 732 7.23 20.22 0.24
C ARG A 732 6.64 19.88 1.59
N LYS A 733 5.37 19.44 1.64
CA LYS A 733 4.65 19.15 2.88
C LYS A 733 5.20 17.88 3.53
N LYS A 734 5.43 16.83 2.73
CA LYS A 734 5.97 15.55 3.24
C LYS A 734 7.43 15.65 3.66
N THR A 735 8.18 16.58 3.09
CA THR A 735 9.56 16.87 3.52
C THR A 735 9.62 17.92 4.63
N GLU A 736 8.49 18.36 5.20
CA GLU A 736 8.42 19.38 6.25
C GLU A 736 9.18 20.66 5.88
N GLY A 737 9.17 21.04 4.59
CA GLY A 737 9.86 22.22 4.09
C GLY A 737 11.40 22.16 4.14
N LEU A 738 12.00 20.97 4.13
CA LEU A 738 13.46 20.79 4.03
C LEU A 738 14.09 21.64 2.92
N SER A 739 15.23 22.27 3.22
CA SER A 739 16.04 23.08 2.31
C SER A 739 17.38 22.41 2.00
N PHE A 740 18.02 22.78 0.89
CA PHE A 740 19.36 22.30 0.56
C PHE A 740 20.42 22.91 1.47
N ALA A 741 21.35 22.07 1.97
CA ALA A 741 22.48 22.52 2.78
C ALA A 741 23.50 23.29 1.92
N ALA A 742 23.97 24.43 2.44
CA ALA A 742 24.96 25.27 1.79
C ALA A 742 26.35 24.63 1.82
N GLN A 743 26.71 23.89 0.77
CA GLN A 743 28.01 23.26 0.62
C GLN A 743 28.48 23.23 -0.84
N ARG A 744 29.80 23.13 -1.03
CA ARG A 744 30.45 23.25 -2.35
C ARG A 744 30.26 22.04 -3.26
N GLN A 745 30.18 20.83 -2.68
CA GLN A 745 29.96 19.57 -3.41
C GLN A 745 29.00 18.67 -2.64
N GLY A 746 28.28 17.80 -3.37
CA GLY A 746 27.40 16.80 -2.77
C GLY A 746 26.10 17.37 -2.19
N THR A 747 25.65 18.55 -2.62
CA THR A 747 24.38 19.18 -2.19
C THR A 747 23.20 18.21 -2.27
N ASP A 748 23.06 17.48 -3.38
CA ASP A 748 22.01 16.48 -3.58
C ASP A 748 22.15 15.28 -2.62
N THR A 749 23.38 14.82 -2.40
CA THR A 749 23.67 13.72 -1.46
C THR A 749 23.30 14.09 -0.03
N ALA A 750 23.62 15.31 0.42
CA ALA A 750 23.22 15.80 1.73
C ALA A 750 21.70 15.91 1.86
N PHE A 751 21.01 16.35 0.80
CA PHE A 751 19.54 16.38 0.78
C PHE A 751 18.93 14.99 0.97
N LEU A 752 19.44 13.99 0.26
CA LEU A 752 19.02 12.60 0.43
C LEU A 752 19.36 12.06 1.83
N GLN A 753 20.50 12.42 2.42
CA GLN A 753 20.86 12.05 3.79
C GLN A 753 19.88 12.64 4.82
N MET A 754 19.50 13.92 4.67
CA MET A 754 18.50 14.54 5.54
C MET A 754 17.14 13.83 5.48
N LEU A 755 16.72 13.36 4.30
CA LEU A 755 15.51 12.54 4.18
C LEU A 755 15.65 11.20 4.90
N GLN A 756 16.80 10.54 4.78
CA GLN A 756 17.08 9.27 5.48
C GLN A 756 17.09 9.44 6.99
N GLU A 757 17.71 10.50 7.51
CA GLU A 757 17.77 10.81 8.95
C GLU A 757 16.37 11.04 9.55
N ARG A 758 15.41 11.51 8.73
CA ARG A 758 14.00 11.71 9.11
C ARG A 758 13.08 10.53 8.77
N ASP A 759 13.62 9.41 8.28
CA ASP A 759 12.88 8.25 7.77
C ASP A 759 11.84 8.59 6.69
N LEU A 760 12.11 9.60 5.87
CA LEU A 760 11.22 10.03 4.80
C LEU A 760 11.37 9.11 3.59
N PRO A 761 10.27 8.47 3.09
CA PRO A 761 10.38 7.46 2.05
C PRO A 761 10.82 8.06 0.70
N ILE A 762 11.80 7.42 0.07
CA ILE A 762 12.28 7.73 -1.29
C ILE A 762 11.90 6.58 -2.22
N LEU A 763 11.29 6.90 -3.36
CA LEU A 763 10.91 5.95 -4.40
C LEU A 763 11.77 6.14 -5.65
N SER A 764 12.41 5.07 -6.09
CA SER A 764 12.98 4.98 -7.45
C SER A 764 11.86 4.55 -8.41
N THR A 765 11.65 5.31 -9.49
CA THR A 765 10.64 5.01 -10.52
C THR A 765 11.24 4.28 -11.72
N ASN A 766 10.54 4.22 -12.86
CA ASN A 766 11.00 3.58 -14.08
C ASN A 766 12.36 4.13 -14.58
N ILE A 767 12.99 3.44 -15.53
CA ILE A 767 14.33 3.80 -16.06
C ILE A 767 14.32 4.90 -17.13
N PHE A 768 13.15 5.28 -17.66
CA PHE A 768 13.01 6.11 -18.86
C PHE A 768 12.93 7.60 -18.56
N ASN A 769 12.93 8.41 -19.61
CA ASN A 769 12.76 9.87 -19.61
C ASN A 769 13.85 10.65 -18.86
N PHE A 770 15.01 10.03 -18.62
CA PHE A 770 16.18 10.71 -18.08
C PHE A 770 17.46 10.05 -18.61
N VAL A 771 18.37 10.87 -19.13
CA VAL A 771 19.72 10.47 -19.56
C VAL A 771 20.72 11.42 -18.92
N HIS A 772 21.59 10.86 -18.09
CA HIS A 772 22.70 11.59 -17.49
C HIS A 772 23.81 11.78 -18.52
N MET A 773 24.24 13.03 -18.74
CA MET A 773 25.26 13.36 -19.74
C MET A 773 26.65 13.38 -19.13
N ARG A 774 27.57 12.59 -19.69
CA ARG A 774 29.00 12.66 -19.37
C ARG A 774 29.81 13.12 -20.58
N TYR A 775 30.01 14.43 -20.67
CA TYR A 775 30.92 15.14 -21.56
C TYR A 775 32.36 14.58 -21.58
N ALA A 776 33.03 14.74 -22.72
CA ALA A 776 34.40 14.25 -22.92
C ALA A 776 35.45 15.02 -22.08
N ASP A 777 35.18 16.28 -21.77
CA ASP A 777 36.03 17.11 -20.91
C ASP A 777 35.72 16.86 -19.43
N ILE A 778 36.65 16.21 -18.72
CA ILE A 778 36.51 15.91 -17.28
C ILE A 778 36.41 17.20 -16.44
N ALA A 779 36.91 18.34 -16.93
CA ALA A 779 36.77 19.63 -16.25
C ALA A 779 35.32 20.15 -16.23
N GLN A 780 34.47 19.66 -17.13
CA GLN A 780 33.05 20.00 -17.20
C GLN A 780 32.19 19.14 -16.25
N HIS A 781 32.77 18.09 -15.64
CA HIS A 781 32.09 17.25 -14.67
C HIS A 781 32.15 17.82 -13.26
N THR A 782 30.98 17.86 -12.62
CA THR A 782 30.88 18.02 -11.16
C THR A 782 31.56 16.86 -10.41
N TRP A 783 31.61 15.66 -11.02
CA TRP A 783 32.29 14.47 -10.46
C TRP A 783 33.42 13.93 -11.35
N LYS A 784 34.67 14.19 -10.95
CA LYS A 784 35.89 13.83 -11.69
C LYS A 784 36.28 12.37 -11.47
N ILE A 785 35.52 11.45 -12.06
CA ILE A 785 35.81 10.00 -12.05
C ILE A 785 36.08 9.55 -13.49
N ARG A 786 37.05 8.64 -13.69
CA ARG A 786 37.32 8.06 -15.03
C ARG A 786 36.17 7.18 -15.47
N ASP A 787 35.99 7.03 -16.77
CA ASP A 787 34.89 6.23 -17.31
C ASP A 787 34.99 4.75 -16.94
N GLU A 788 36.19 4.16 -16.84
CA GLU A 788 36.34 2.77 -16.38
C GLU A 788 35.84 2.59 -14.95
N ASP A 789 36.20 3.54 -14.09
CA ASP A 789 35.81 3.54 -12.68
C ASP A 789 34.31 3.84 -12.51
N TYR A 790 33.75 4.66 -13.40
CA TYR A 790 32.32 4.98 -13.44
C TYR A 790 31.47 3.80 -13.97
N LEU A 791 31.96 3.01 -14.92
CA LEU A 791 31.24 1.87 -15.49
C LEU A 791 31.31 0.60 -14.63
N ASN A 792 31.98 0.64 -13.47
CA ASN A 792 32.25 -0.54 -12.66
C ASN A 792 31.01 -1.45 -12.41
N GLY A 793 31.15 -2.75 -12.72
CA GLY A 793 30.35 -3.92 -12.32
C GLY A 793 28.81 -3.93 -12.41
N LYS A 794 28.14 -2.80 -12.67
CA LYS A 794 26.68 -2.62 -12.61
C LYS A 794 26.18 -1.71 -13.71
N THR A 795 26.68 -1.92 -14.93
CA THR A 795 26.26 -1.20 -16.13
C THR A 795 26.00 -2.17 -17.27
N ASN A 796 24.96 -1.89 -18.07
CA ASN A 796 24.67 -2.63 -19.30
C ASN A 796 24.80 -1.68 -20.47
N LEU A 797 25.57 -2.04 -21.51
CA LEU A 797 25.59 -1.29 -22.77
C LEU A 797 24.20 -1.37 -23.42
N ILE A 798 23.66 -0.23 -23.84
CA ILE A 798 22.34 -0.13 -24.47
C ILE A 798 22.48 0.09 -25.98
N CYS A 799 23.32 1.04 -26.38
CA CYS A 799 23.63 1.30 -27.78
C CYS A 799 24.87 2.20 -27.93
N ASP A 800 25.39 2.25 -29.15
CA ASP A 800 26.26 3.34 -29.59
C ASP A 800 25.40 4.61 -29.79
N GLY A 801 26.01 5.77 -29.59
CA GLY A 801 25.33 7.06 -29.62
C GLY A 801 24.39 7.33 -28.46
N LEU A 802 23.64 8.43 -28.60
CA LEU A 802 22.51 8.77 -27.75
C LEU A 802 21.39 7.72 -27.87
N PRO A 803 20.64 7.45 -26.79
CA PRO A 803 19.67 6.35 -26.78
C PRO A 803 18.42 6.60 -27.63
N GLY A 804 18.11 7.86 -27.95
CA GLY A 804 16.90 8.23 -28.69
C GLY A 804 15.64 7.61 -28.08
N ALA A 805 14.79 7.01 -28.92
CA ALA A 805 13.54 6.37 -28.51
C ALA A 805 13.71 5.23 -27.48
N ARG A 806 14.93 4.69 -27.29
CA ARG A 806 15.20 3.66 -26.26
C ARG A 806 15.14 4.21 -24.84
N ALA A 807 15.35 5.52 -24.65
CA ALA A 807 15.29 6.17 -23.33
C ALA A 807 14.02 7.04 -23.15
N TYR A 808 13.38 7.49 -24.23
CA TYR A 808 12.20 8.37 -24.17
C TYR A 808 10.92 7.58 -24.48
N VAL A 809 10.27 7.08 -23.42
CA VAL A 809 9.10 6.18 -23.47
C VAL A 809 7.85 6.84 -22.95
#